data_AF-A0A8D9E2U0-F1
#
_entry.id   AF-A0A8D9E2U0-F1
#
_cell.length_a   1.000
_cell.length_b   1.000
_cell.length_c   1.000
_cell.angle_alpha   90.00
_cell.angle_beta   90.00
_cell.angle_gamma   90.00
#
_symmetry.space_group_name_H-M   'P 1'
#
loop_
_entity.id
_entity.type
_entity.pdbx_description
1 polymer ?
#
loop_
_entity_poly.entity_id
_entity_poly.type
_entity_poly.pdbx_seq_one_letter_code
_entity_poly.pdbx_strand_id
1 'polypeptide(L)'
;MFTLFSEIHFWTLRDNVQAQDSDLGAFRYHDKKTAINSILGISKRQYTESRGITWVNSNKRPAKLRDTLRELEDLLDNQRVIYQEWCNSLQVQLMFHTGILVTITVSPHTADITHIQIDKYLLNKLLVEHLTHVIITNQHALCSYNENQITLIHFNKPTLKSIPSKWHHLEPRLAHLSLAGPSGRRIERKLSANVSGDMVLSWWRCTRDEVYPWTPVVKDVDRANIHVYSLTSVKLELLCYYKTDSDPLCVEFSHVRPNVVHSVEQKISRRGEVSVESCTYEILNGKCHRIAVTCIPLETNVCCHSFSPDNRHLLLGCIDGSLVLHDIAKGITHLVKSTFIPSILCWNSFGCAITVANEKCQIQFFDSSLSCIKVQFSSEDITPCNILDLGSYFKTQPTLLDIRWHQKPSHHTTPSDFAQTDALLMLFCEKGPLCVLKILGCAELSASVLISQYMSFHQSDQAVSLLRSLDWDLTPALCLTSLQTIVNHLLRQNLTPEIEVQLESALASFLAPVRGFSSAVETEFADPVRDLTRRFLYCLLRHGIIDKALQVALDLEEADALMDVHHSARALGHLDLAHAALEHALDIGAACASSASSSCSCSDSEESEESFVLSSNATSAASSNNLPPLPKPKVKFADTVTAHIIRSPSVSSNNIPSSSSSSSTHLNGNIMSTPSQGNGSIMSTPSLGNGNIMSTPSLGNGNIMSTPSLGNGNIMSTPSLGNGNIMSTPSQGNGNIMSTPSQGNGSKMSTPSLGNGNIMSTPSLGNGNLM
;
A
#
# COMPACT_ATOMS: atom_id res chain seq x y z
N MET A 1 5.17 -13.11 5.18
CA MET A 1 5.63 -11.77 4.77
C MET A 1 4.45 -11.03 4.19
N PHE A 2 4.19 -9.82 4.67
CA PHE A 2 3.13 -8.96 4.19
C PHE A 2 3.26 -8.77 2.68
N THR A 3 2.14 -8.97 2.00
CA THR A 3 2.06 -9.02 0.54
C THR A 3 0.77 -8.35 0.10
N LEU A 4 0.88 -7.43 -0.87
CA LEU A 4 -0.25 -6.78 -1.51
C LEU A 4 -0.76 -7.67 -2.65
N PHE A 5 -2.04 -8.05 -2.58
CA PHE A 5 -2.68 -8.79 -3.66
C PHE A 5 -3.14 -7.83 -4.75
N SER A 6 -2.80 -8.12 -6.01
CA SER A 6 -3.10 -7.23 -7.13
C SER A 6 -3.74 -7.93 -8.33
N GLU A 7 -4.62 -7.20 -9.00
CA GLU A 7 -5.27 -7.54 -10.27
C GLU A 7 -5.05 -6.37 -11.24
N ILE A 8 -4.87 -6.63 -12.53
CA ILE A 8 -4.67 -5.60 -13.55
C ILE A 8 -5.79 -5.61 -14.59
N HIS A 9 -6.29 -4.42 -14.88
CA HIS A 9 -7.32 -4.17 -15.89
C HIS A 9 -6.74 -3.32 -17.00
N PHE A 10 -6.59 -3.90 -18.19
CA PHE A 10 -6.20 -3.20 -19.40
C PHE A 10 -7.44 -2.65 -20.09
N TRP A 11 -7.58 -1.33 -20.10
CA TRP A 11 -8.71 -0.66 -20.74
C TRP A 11 -8.46 -0.50 -22.24
N THR A 12 -8.49 -1.61 -22.96
CA THR A 12 -8.27 -1.62 -24.40
C THR A 12 -9.05 -2.72 -25.11
N LEU A 13 -9.41 -2.45 -26.35
CA LEU A 13 -9.95 -3.40 -27.32
C LEU A 13 -8.89 -3.85 -28.35
N ARG A 14 -7.67 -3.28 -28.29
CA ARG A 14 -6.57 -3.59 -29.21
C ARG A 14 -5.90 -4.90 -28.81
N ASP A 15 -5.39 -5.61 -29.81
CA ASP A 15 -4.67 -6.87 -29.61
C ASP A 15 -3.19 -6.70 -29.24
N ASN A 16 -2.78 -5.50 -28.80
CA ASN A 16 -1.41 -5.22 -28.36
C ASN A 16 -1.08 -5.83 -26.98
N VAL A 17 -2.11 -6.08 -26.16
CA VAL A 17 -1.99 -6.75 -24.86
C VAL A 17 -2.25 -8.25 -24.98
N GLN A 18 -1.30 -9.06 -24.54
CA GLN A 18 -1.37 -10.51 -24.42
C GLN A 18 -1.46 -10.92 -22.95
N ALA A 19 -2.68 -10.92 -22.40
CA ALA A 19 -2.96 -11.62 -21.16
C ALA A 19 -3.08 -13.11 -21.46
N GLN A 20 -2.27 -13.96 -20.81
CA GLN A 20 -2.37 -15.41 -20.99
C GLN A 20 -3.73 -15.91 -20.46
N ASP A 21 -4.24 -17.00 -21.03
CA ASP A 21 -5.50 -17.60 -20.56
C ASP A 21 -5.37 -18.19 -19.14
N SER A 22 -4.15 -18.52 -18.69
CA SER A 22 -3.80 -18.96 -17.33
C SER A 22 -3.83 -17.83 -16.30
N ASP A 23 -3.63 -16.58 -16.72
CA ASP A 23 -3.54 -15.44 -15.80
C ASP A 23 -4.93 -14.95 -15.38
N LEU A 24 -5.42 -15.39 -14.23
CA LEU A 24 -6.75 -15.05 -13.74
C LEU A 24 -6.90 -13.59 -13.25
N GLY A 25 -5.79 -12.90 -13.01
CA GLY A 25 -5.72 -11.53 -12.50
C GLY A 25 -5.48 -10.47 -13.58
N ALA A 26 -5.31 -10.87 -14.83
CA ALA A 26 -5.12 -9.97 -15.97
C ALA A 26 -6.38 -9.91 -16.85
N PHE A 27 -7.06 -8.78 -16.82
CA PHE A 27 -8.32 -8.55 -17.54
C PHE A 27 -8.14 -7.58 -18.71
N ARG A 28 -8.75 -7.88 -19.86
CA ARG A 28 -8.85 -6.99 -21.02
C ARG A 28 -10.22 -7.09 -21.66
N TYR A 29 -10.64 -6.07 -22.40
CA TYR A 29 -11.91 -6.12 -23.14
C TYR A 29 -11.76 -6.90 -24.44
N HIS A 30 -12.80 -7.68 -24.79
CA HIS A 30 -12.84 -8.49 -26.00
C HIS A 30 -13.95 -8.04 -26.96
N ASP A 31 -13.71 -8.22 -28.26
CA ASP A 31 -14.75 -8.04 -29.27
C ASP A 31 -15.70 -9.26 -29.29
N LYS A 32 -16.96 -9.05 -29.69
CA LYS A 32 -17.93 -10.13 -29.93
C LYS A 32 -17.48 -11.12 -31.00
N LYS A 33 -16.61 -10.67 -31.92
CA LYS A 33 -16.13 -11.47 -33.05
C LYS A 33 -14.94 -12.37 -32.71
N THR A 34 -14.27 -12.14 -31.58
CA THR A 34 -13.15 -12.96 -31.13
C THR A 34 -13.69 -14.31 -30.63
N ALA A 35 -13.53 -15.36 -31.43
CA ALA A 35 -13.88 -16.72 -31.04
C ALA A 35 -12.87 -17.24 -30.00
N ILE A 36 -13.37 -17.65 -28.84
CA ILE A 36 -12.56 -18.29 -27.80
C ILE A 36 -12.82 -19.79 -27.88
N ASN A 37 -11.84 -20.51 -28.42
CA ASN A 37 -11.95 -21.95 -28.65
C ASN A 37 -11.13 -22.76 -27.63
N SER A 38 -10.24 -22.12 -26.85
CA SER A 38 -9.46 -22.76 -25.79
C SER A 38 -10.33 -23.04 -24.56
N ILE A 39 -10.13 -24.19 -23.92
CA ILE A 39 -10.85 -24.53 -22.68
C ILE A 39 -10.54 -23.50 -21.58
N LEU A 40 -9.26 -23.09 -21.48
CA LEU A 40 -8.80 -22.10 -20.52
C LEU A 40 -9.43 -20.72 -20.79
N GLY A 41 -9.56 -20.31 -22.05
CA GLY A 41 -10.21 -19.06 -22.40
C GLY A 41 -11.71 -19.05 -22.05
N ILE A 42 -12.41 -20.18 -22.23
CA ILE A 42 -13.82 -20.31 -21.82
C ILE A 42 -13.93 -20.23 -20.28
N SER A 43 -13.05 -20.93 -19.57
CA SER A 43 -12.99 -20.88 -18.10
C SER A 43 -12.67 -19.48 -17.60
N LYS A 44 -11.69 -18.78 -18.18
CA LYS A 44 -11.33 -17.40 -17.84
C LYS A 44 -12.48 -16.44 -18.10
N ARG A 45 -13.22 -16.62 -19.20
CA ARG A 45 -14.44 -15.85 -19.47
C ARG A 45 -15.51 -16.08 -18.40
N GLN A 46 -15.81 -17.33 -18.07
CA GLN A 46 -16.78 -17.66 -17.01
C GLN A 46 -16.34 -17.10 -15.64
N TYR A 47 -15.05 -17.18 -15.33
CA TYR A 47 -14.47 -16.61 -14.12
C TYR A 47 -14.67 -15.09 -14.06
N THR A 48 -14.34 -14.40 -15.16
CA THR A 48 -14.48 -12.94 -15.27
C THR A 48 -15.93 -12.50 -15.15
N GLU A 49 -16.84 -13.15 -15.88
CA GLU A 49 -18.28 -12.86 -15.84
C GLU A 49 -18.88 -13.17 -14.44
N SER A 50 -18.38 -14.18 -13.72
CA SER A 50 -18.83 -14.53 -12.36
C SER A 50 -18.49 -13.45 -11.31
N ARG A 51 -17.40 -12.71 -11.53
CA ARG A 51 -16.98 -11.57 -10.69
C ARG A 51 -17.59 -10.24 -11.11
N GLY A 52 -18.48 -10.24 -12.10
CA GLY A 52 -19.12 -9.03 -12.61
C GLY A 52 -18.18 -8.13 -13.44
N ILE A 53 -16.99 -8.61 -13.79
CA ILE A 53 -16.05 -7.89 -14.66
C ILE A 53 -16.52 -8.03 -16.11
N THR A 54 -16.43 -6.94 -16.86
CA THR A 54 -16.94 -6.85 -18.23
C THR A 54 -16.01 -7.54 -19.21
N TRP A 55 -16.41 -8.69 -19.76
CA TRP A 55 -15.65 -9.36 -20.82
C TRP A 55 -15.83 -8.70 -22.20
N VAL A 56 -17.07 -8.33 -22.53
CA VAL A 56 -17.42 -7.66 -23.80
C VAL A 56 -18.19 -6.38 -23.53
N ASN A 57 -17.65 -5.26 -23.99
CA ASN A 57 -18.28 -3.96 -23.78
C ASN A 57 -19.60 -3.88 -24.55
N SER A 58 -20.68 -3.54 -23.84
CA SER A 58 -21.99 -3.37 -24.45
C SER A 58 -22.07 -2.05 -25.22
N ASN A 59 -22.79 -2.03 -26.34
CA ASN A 59 -23.07 -0.82 -27.12
C ASN A 59 -24.55 -0.43 -26.98
N LYS A 60 -25.11 -0.58 -25.78
CA LYS A 60 -26.52 -0.27 -25.51
C LYS A 60 -26.67 1.23 -25.21
N ARG A 61 -27.65 1.88 -25.84
CA ARG A 61 -27.99 3.27 -25.52
C ARG A 61 -28.36 3.39 -24.03
N PRO A 62 -27.96 4.47 -23.34
CA PRO A 62 -27.38 5.71 -23.88
C PRO A 62 -25.85 5.70 -24.00
N ALA A 63 -25.12 4.83 -23.29
CA ALA A 63 -23.67 4.81 -23.27
C ALA A 63 -23.11 3.86 -24.35
N LYS A 64 -22.72 4.41 -25.49
CA LYS A 64 -21.97 3.68 -26.53
C LYS A 64 -20.51 3.44 -26.09
N LEU A 65 -20.31 2.72 -24.99
CA LEU A 65 -19.01 2.58 -24.33
C LEU A 65 -17.94 2.01 -25.27
N ARG A 66 -18.30 1.03 -26.08
CA ARG A 66 -17.38 0.43 -27.05
C ARG A 66 -16.91 1.42 -28.12
N ASP A 67 -17.81 2.25 -28.66
CA ASP A 67 -17.46 3.21 -29.71
C ASP A 67 -16.64 4.38 -29.12
N THR A 68 -17.01 4.84 -27.93
CA THR A 68 -16.26 5.89 -27.21
C THR A 68 -14.89 5.43 -26.73
N LEU A 69 -14.73 4.16 -26.34
CA LEU A 69 -13.43 3.59 -26.02
C LEU A 69 -12.51 3.54 -27.25
N ARG A 70 -13.03 3.20 -28.43
CA ARG A 70 -12.24 3.26 -29.68
C ARG A 70 -11.85 4.69 -30.02
N GLU A 71 -12.77 5.65 -29.88
CA GLU A 71 -12.45 7.06 -30.06
C GLU A 71 -11.35 7.51 -29.10
N LEU A 72 -11.39 7.07 -27.83
CA LEU A 72 -10.33 7.33 -26.86
C LEU A 72 -8.99 6.70 -27.27
N GLU A 73 -8.99 5.45 -27.73
CA GLU A 73 -7.77 4.78 -28.23
C GLU A 73 -7.18 5.52 -29.44
N ASP A 74 -8.01 5.98 -30.36
CA ASP A 74 -7.57 6.77 -31.51
C ASP A 74 -7.00 8.14 -31.10
N LEU A 75 -7.55 8.76 -30.05
CA LEU A 75 -6.99 9.98 -29.46
C LEU A 75 -5.64 9.71 -28.80
N LEU A 76 -5.49 8.63 -28.03
CA LEU A 76 -4.23 8.25 -27.38
C LEU A 76 -3.11 8.00 -28.40
N ASP A 77 -3.43 7.37 -29.54
CA ASP A 77 -2.45 7.04 -30.57
C ASP A 77 -1.90 8.28 -31.30
N ASN A 78 -2.79 9.26 -31.54
CA ASN A 78 -2.49 10.44 -32.35
C ASN A 78 -2.08 11.67 -31.52
N GLN A 79 -2.49 11.73 -30.25
CA GLN A 79 -2.34 12.91 -29.40
C GLN A 79 -1.68 12.57 -28.07
N ARG A 80 -0.82 13.48 -27.59
CA ARG A 80 -0.18 13.40 -26.27
C ARG A 80 -1.12 13.87 -25.16
N VAL A 81 -1.15 13.12 -24.06
CA VAL A 81 -1.82 13.53 -22.81
C VAL A 81 -0.89 14.48 -22.05
N ILE A 82 -1.41 15.64 -21.65
CA ILE A 82 -0.65 16.70 -20.95
C ILE A 82 -1.08 16.88 -19.48
N TYR A 83 -2.28 16.42 -19.14
CA TYR A 83 -2.86 16.53 -17.81
C TYR A 83 -3.60 15.25 -17.50
N GLN A 84 -3.43 14.79 -16.27
CA GLN A 84 -4.05 13.58 -15.77
C GLN A 84 -4.22 13.68 -14.26
N GLU A 85 -5.46 13.53 -13.79
CA GLU A 85 -5.75 13.58 -12.36
C GLU A 85 -7.02 12.79 -12.03
N TRP A 86 -7.00 12.14 -10.87
CA TRP A 86 -8.22 11.62 -10.25
C TRP A 86 -9.00 12.78 -9.64
N CYS A 87 -10.18 13.10 -10.18
CA CYS A 87 -11.02 14.17 -9.64
C CYS A 87 -11.78 13.75 -8.38
N ASN A 88 -11.93 12.45 -8.18
CA ASN A 88 -12.48 11.81 -7.00
C ASN A 88 -12.04 10.33 -6.99
N SER A 89 -12.58 9.51 -6.08
CA SER A 89 -12.24 8.08 -6.01
C SER A 89 -12.67 7.24 -7.22
N LEU A 90 -13.52 7.78 -8.11
CA LEU A 90 -14.17 7.05 -9.20
C LEU A 90 -13.93 7.66 -10.58
N GLN A 91 -13.47 8.90 -10.68
CA GLN A 91 -13.37 9.63 -11.94
C GLN A 91 -11.96 10.12 -12.19
N VAL A 92 -11.48 9.86 -13.40
CA VAL A 92 -10.21 10.39 -13.91
C VAL A 92 -10.46 11.33 -15.06
N GLN A 93 -9.77 12.47 -15.03
CA GLN A 93 -9.74 13.43 -16.13
C GLN A 93 -8.40 13.40 -16.82
N LEU A 94 -8.45 13.42 -18.15
CA LEU A 94 -7.30 13.50 -19.05
C LEU A 94 -7.50 14.69 -19.98
N MET A 95 -6.47 15.49 -20.19
CA MET A 95 -6.47 16.50 -21.24
C MET A 95 -5.39 16.18 -22.26
N PHE A 96 -5.75 16.25 -23.54
CA PHE A 96 -4.82 16.13 -24.65
C PHE A 96 -4.21 17.49 -25.01
N HIS A 97 -3.04 17.50 -25.64
CA HIS A 97 -2.36 18.74 -26.08
C HIS A 97 -3.21 19.62 -27.01
N THR A 98 -4.23 19.07 -27.67
CA THR A 98 -5.19 19.81 -28.51
C THR A 98 -6.30 20.51 -27.72
N GLY A 99 -6.41 20.27 -26.41
CA GLY A 99 -7.48 20.80 -25.55
C GLY A 99 -8.72 19.91 -25.46
N ILE A 100 -8.69 18.68 -25.98
CA ILE A 100 -9.77 17.70 -25.75
C ILE A 100 -9.68 17.19 -24.32
N LEU A 101 -10.79 17.30 -23.57
CA LEU A 101 -10.91 16.79 -22.22
C LEU A 101 -11.66 15.46 -22.24
N VAL A 102 -11.11 14.43 -21.62
CA VAL A 102 -11.75 13.13 -21.45
C VAL A 102 -11.94 12.86 -19.96
N THR A 103 -13.16 12.57 -19.55
CA THR A 103 -13.48 12.08 -18.20
C THR A 103 -13.88 10.61 -18.27
N ILE A 104 -13.17 9.76 -17.53
CA ILE A 104 -13.42 8.33 -17.42
C ILE A 104 -14.00 8.05 -16.03
N THR A 105 -15.16 7.42 -15.96
CA THR A 105 -15.78 6.98 -14.70
C THR A 105 -15.59 5.48 -14.52
N VAL A 106 -15.09 5.09 -13.36
CA VAL A 106 -14.66 3.73 -13.01
C VAL A 106 -15.58 3.16 -11.95
N SER A 107 -15.89 1.87 -12.06
CA SER A 107 -16.59 1.10 -11.03
C SER A 107 -15.63 0.81 -9.87
N PRO A 108 -15.96 1.15 -8.61
CA PRO A 108 -15.08 0.92 -7.47
C PRO A 108 -14.84 -0.57 -7.19
N HIS A 109 -15.83 -1.42 -7.48
CA HIS A 109 -15.74 -2.85 -7.19
C HIS A 109 -15.01 -3.64 -8.27
N THR A 110 -15.26 -3.32 -9.54
CA THR A 110 -14.75 -4.13 -10.67
C THR A 110 -13.56 -3.47 -11.39
N ALA A 111 -13.21 -2.23 -11.05
CA ALA A 111 -12.23 -1.41 -11.76
C ALA A 111 -12.50 -1.24 -13.28
N ASP A 112 -13.73 -1.53 -13.71
CA ASP A 112 -14.16 -1.37 -15.10
C ASP A 112 -14.60 0.06 -15.42
N ILE A 113 -14.48 0.42 -16.70
CA ILE A 113 -15.03 1.67 -17.19
C ILE A 113 -16.55 1.57 -17.28
N THR A 114 -17.24 2.47 -16.61
CA THR A 114 -18.70 2.61 -16.68
C THR A 114 -19.12 3.64 -17.72
N HIS A 115 -18.41 4.76 -17.80
CA HIS A 115 -18.72 5.86 -18.71
C HIS A 115 -17.44 6.58 -19.16
N ILE A 116 -17.35 6.90 -20.45
CA ILE A 116 -16.33 7.78 -21.02
C ILE A 116 -17.04 8.98 -21.61
N GLN A 117 -16.61 10.16 -21.20
CA GLN A 117 -17.14 11.41 -21.69
C GLN A 117 -16.03 12.23 -22.34
N ILE A 118 -16.18 12.55 -23.61
CA ILE A 118 -15.23 13.35 -24.39
C ILE A 118 -15.84 14.73 -24.59
N ASP A 119 -15.23 15.76 -23.99
CA ASP A 119 -15.59 17.17 -24.16
C ASP A 119 -14.59 17.85 -25.10
N LYS A 120 -15.13 18.42 -26.18
CA LYS A 120 -14.38 19.12 -27.24
C LYS A 120 -14.52 20.65 -27.12
N TYR A 121 -14.99 21.16 -25.98
CA TYR A 121 -15.27 22.60 -25.76
C TYR A 121 -14.15 23.56 -26.16
N LEU A 122 -12.90 23.20 -25.83
CA LEU A 122 -11.73 24.06 -26.03
C LEU A 122 -11.18 24.00 -27.46
N LEU A 123 -11.58 23.01 -28.26
CA LEU A 123 -11.16 22.96 -29.65
C LEU A 123 -11.57 24.26 -30.35
N ASN A 124 -10.61 24.87 -31.05
CA ASN A 124 -10.74 26.15 -31.75
C ASN A 124 -10.95 27.40 -30.85
N LYS A 125 -10.80 27.29 -29.53
CA LYS A 125 -10.85 28.43 -28.58
C LYS A 125 -9.51 28.78 -27.94
N LEU A 126 -8.49 27.96 -28.20
CA LEU A 126 -7.13 28.17 -27.74
C LEU A 126 -6.38 29.09 -28.70
N LEU A 127 -5.41 29.85 -28.19
CA LEU A 127 -4.54 30.72 -29.01
C LEU A 127 -3.68 29.91 -29.98
N VAL A 128 -3.16 28.79 -29.47
CA VAL A 128 -2.25 27.88 -30.18
C VAL A 128 -2.83 26.47 -30.09
N GLU A 129 -2.63 25.67 -31.14
CA GLU A 129 -3.15 24.31 -31.26
C GLU A 129 -2.53 23.30 -30.29
N HIS A 130 -1.38 23.64 -29.68
CA HIS A 130 -0.62 22.72 -28.82
C HIS A 130 -0.32 23.34 -27.47
N LEU A 131 -0.94 22.75 -26.45
CA LEU A 131 -0.73 23.04 -25.04
C LEU A 131 0.52 22.31 -24.51
N THR A 132 1.24 22.97 -23.61
CA THR A 132 2.40 22.39 -22.92
C THR A 132 2.03 21.84 -21.55
N HIS A 133 1.34 22.63 -20.74
CA HIS A 133 0.97 22.28 -19.37
C HIS A 133 -0.38 22.90 -19.00
N VAL A 134 -1.19 22.18 -18.23
CA VAL A 134 -2.52 22.61 -17.78
C VAL A 134 -2.66 22.40 -16.29
N ILE A 135 -3.31 23.35 -15.62
CA ILE A 135 -3.83 23.17 -14.26
C ILE A 135 -5.32 23.40 -14.27
N ILE A 136 -6.03 22.57 -13.52
CA ILE A 136 -7.45 22.74 -13.27
C ILE A 136 -7.65 22.87 -11.77
N THR A 137 -8.30 23.96 -11.35
CA THR A 137 -8.73 24.20 -9.96
C THR A 137 -10.25 24.25 -9.92
N ASN A 138 -10.85 24.37 -8.73
CA ASN A 138 -12.30 24.43 -8.58
C ASN A 138 -12.95 25.62 -9.33
N GLN A 139 -12.23 26.73 -9.50
CA GLN A 139 -12.77 27.97 -10.08
C GLN A 139 -12.10 28.36 -11.40
N HIS A 140 -10.87 27.90 -11.65
CA HIS A 140 -10.08 28.32 -12.80
C HIS A 140 -9.39 27.14 -13.49
N ALA A 141 -9.24 27.18 -14.80
CA ALA A 141 -8.30 26.34 -15.54
C ALA A 141 -7.30 27.23 -16.30
N LEU A 142 -6.02 26.87 -16.25
CA LEU A 142 -4.95 27.60 -16.90
C LEU A 142 -4.22 26.70 -17.89
N CYS A 143 -4.14 27.16 -19.13
CA CYS A 143 -3.46 26.47 -20.21
C CYS A 143 -2.23 27.27 -20.65
N SER A 144 -1.06 26.66 -20.57
CA SER A 144 0.21 27.25 -21.03
C SER A 144 0.60 26.80 -22.43
N TYR A 145 1.41 27.65 -23.06
CA TYR A 145 2.01 27.42 -24.37
C TYR A 145 3.54 27.54 -24.28
N ASN A 146 4.25 27.15 -25.34
CA ASN A 146 5.69 27.39 -25.48
C ASN A 146 6.05 28.89 -25.59
N GLU A 147 5.06 29.73 -25.88
CA GLU A 147 5.20 31.17 -25.97
C GLU A 147 4.90 31.83 -24.62
N ASN A 148 5.16 33.12 -24.47
CA ASN A 148 4.89 33.88 -23.25
C ASN A 148 3.39 34.21 -23.06
N GLN A 149 2.50 33.36 -23.55
CA GLN A 149 1.05 33.54 -23.48
C GLN A 149 0.44 32.38 -22.68
N ILE A 150 -0.71 32.64 -22.06
CA ILE A 150 -1.55 31.63 -21.43
C ILE A 150 -3.02 31.89 -21.76
N THR A 151 -3.82 30.83 -21.72
CA THR A 151 -5.27 30.95 -21.74
C THR A 151 -5.80 30.64 -20.35
N LEU A 152 -6.45 31.63 -19.74
CA LEU A 152 -7.13 31.54 -18.45
C LEU A 152 -8.62 31.31 -18.67
N ILE A 153 -9.19 30.37 -17.93
CA ILE A 153 -10.59 29.99 -18.03
C ILE A 153 -11.19 30.08 -16.63
N HIS A 154 -12.16 30.98 -16.44
CA HIS A 154 -12.88 31.14 -15.18
C HIS A 154 -14.26 30.47 -15.25
N PHE A 155 -14.57 29.62 -14.27
CA PHE A 155 -15.84 28.94 -14.15
C PHE A 155 -16.81 29.75 -13.28
N ASN A 156 -17.90 30.28 -13.85
CA ASN A 156 -18.85 31.12 -13.11
C ASN A 156 -19.75 30.33 -12.15
N LYS A 157 -19.91 29.03 -12.39
CA LYS A 157 -20.69 28.11 -11.53
C LYS A 157 -19.81 27.01 -10.97
N PRO A 158 -18.84 27.32 -10.09
CA PRO A 158 -17.94 26.32 -9.56
C PRO A 158 -18.70 25.32 -8.69
N THR A 159 -18.39 24.03 -8.84
CA THR A 159 -18.96 22.95 -8.04
C THR A 159 -18.07 22.68 -6.83
N LEU A 160 -18.66 22.66 -5.64
CA LEU A 160 -17.95 22.42 -4.37
C LEU A 160 -17.29 21.04 -4.23
N LYS A 161 -17.61 20.07 -5.10
CA LYS A 161 -17.31 18.65 -4.86
C LYS A 161 -16.48 17.94 -5.95
N SER A 162 -16.17 18.59 -7.07
CA SER A 162 -15.32 18.09 -8.19
C SER A 162 -15.60 18.94 -9.42
N ILE A 163 -14.59 19.22 -10.25
CA ILE A 163 -14.81 19.82 -11.58
C ILE A 163 -15.69 18.87 -12.41
N PRO A 164 -16.82 19.33 -12.97
CA PRO A 164 -17.71 18.48 -13.74
C PRO A 164 -17.09 18.10 -15.07
N SER A 165 -17.50 16.95 -15.58
CA SER A 165 -17.03 16.37 -16.83
C SER A 165 -17.33 17.24 -18.07
N LYS A 166 -18.33 18.13 -18.02
CA LYS A 166 -18.69 19.06 -19.13
C LYS A 166 -18.41 20.49 -18.73
N TRP A 167 -17.42 21.11 -19.37
CA TRP A 167 -17.04 22.48 -19.08
C TRP A 167 -18.09 23.48 -19.50
N HIS A 168 -18.87 23.19 -20.53
CA HIS A 168 -19.96 24.06 -21.00
C HIS A 168 -20.97 24.43 -19.91
N HIS A 169 -21.27 23.51 -18.98
CA HIS A 169 -22.24 23.74 -17.91
C HIS A 169 -21.73 24.67 -16.80
N LEU A 170 -20.41 24.88 -16.74
CA LEU A 170 -19.76 25.79 -15.79
C LEU A 170 -19.80 27.25 -16.23
N GLU A 171 -20.37 27.54 -17.41
CA GLU A 171 -20.40 28.85 -18.05
C GLU A 171 -19.00 29.51 -18.09
N PRO A 172 -18.00 28.86 -18.72
CA PRO A 172 -16.61 29.29 -18.67
C PRO A 172 -16.41 30.60 -19.44
N ARG A 173 -15.63 31.51 -18.84
CA ARG A 173 -15.15 32.76 -19.45
C ARG A 173 -13.66 32.64 -19.74
N LEU A 174 -13.26 32.88 -20.99
CA LEU A 174 -11.87 32.77 -21.42
C LEU A 174 -11.22 34.14 -21.51
N ALA A 175 -9.95 34.23 -21.12
CA ALA A 175 -9.06 35.32 -21.53
C ALA A 175 -7.68 34.81 -21.90
N HIS A 176 -7.05 35.57 -22.77
CA HIS A 176 -5.72 35.32 -23.27
C HIS A 176 -4.80 36.37 -22.66
N LEU A 177 -3.81 35.92 -21.89
CA LEU A 177 -2.97 36.79 -21.07
C LEU A 177 -1.50 36.53 -21.41
N SER A 178 -0.69 37.60 -21.40
CA SER A 178 0.76 37.50 -21.56
C SER A 178 1.45 37.40 -20.20
N LEU A 179 2.31 36.40 -20.04
CA LEU A 179 3.15 36.23 -18.86
C LEU A 179 4.42 37.08 -18.96
N ALA A 180 4.96 37.43 -17.80
CA ALA A 180 6.28 38.02 -17.67
C ALA A 180 7.37 36.98 -18.01
N GLY A 181 8.55 37.46 -18.44
CA GLY A 181 9.64 36.60 -18.88
C GLY A 181 10.20 36.99 -20.25
N PRO A 182 11.27 36.32 -20.69
CA PRO A 182 11.96 36.67 -21.92
C PRO A 182 11.05 36.45 -23.13
N SER A 183 10.78 37.53 -23.87
CA SER A 183 9.97 37.51 -25.08
C SER A 183 10.75 36.93 -26.27
N GLY A 184 10.08 36.13 -27.11
CA GLY A 184 10.65 35.61 -28.36
C GLY A 184 11.47 34.31 -28.22
N ARG A 185 11.69 33.80 -27.00
CA ARG A 185 12.25 32.46 -26.79
C ARG A 185 11.11 31.47 -26.53
N ARG A 186 11.17 30.31 -27.21
CA ARG A 186 10.28 29.17 -26.90
C ARG A 186 10.75 28.53 -25.61
N ILE A 187 9.96 28.66 -24.55
CA ILE A 187 10.26 28.15 -23.22
C ILE A 187 9.04 27.37 -22.76
N GLU A 188 9.25 26.11 -22.43
CA GLU A 188 8.23 25.29 -21.81
C GLU A 188 8.03 25.74 -20.36
N ARG A 189 6.89 26.39 -20.10
CA ARG A 189 6.52 26.87 -18.77
C ARG A 189 5.68 25.83 -18.06
N LYS A 190 6.13 25.39 -16.89
CA LYS A 190 5.34 24.60 -15.96
C LYS A 190 4.55 25.54 -15.08
N LEU A 191 3.37 25.09 -14.68
CA LEU A 191 2.49 25.86 -13.82
C LEU A 191 2.22 25.06 -12.53
N SER A 192 2.03 25.75 -11.41
CA SER A 192 1.43 25.20 -10.19
C SER A 192 0.40 26.18 -9.60
N ALA A 193 -0.64 25.71 -8.94
CA ALA A 193 -1.65 26.56 -8.29
C ALA A 193 -1.68 26.24 -6.79
N ASN A 194 -1.98 27.24 -5.98
CA ASN A 194 -2.09 27.04 -4.54
C ASN A 194 -3.42 26.36 -4.15
N VAL A 195 -3.51 25.93 -2.89
CA VAL A 195 -4.67 25.20 -2.33
C VAL A 195 -5.98 26.00 -2.47
N SER A 196 -5.94 27.32 -2.31
CA SER A 196 -7.11 28.21 -2.45
C SER A 196 -7.48 28.51 -3.90
N GLY A 197 -6.58 28.27 -4.87
CA GLY A 197 -6.79 28.54 -6.29
C GLY A 197 -6.80 30.03 -6.66
N ASP A 198 -6.28 30.90 -5.80
CA ASP A 198 -6.17 32.35 -5.99
C ASP A 198 -4.74 32.79 -6.37
N MET A 199 -3.74 31.91 -6.26
CA MET A 199 -2.38 32.17 -6.76
C MET A 199 -1.91 31.09 -7.72
N VAL A 200 -1.17 31.53 -8.74
CA VAL A 200 -0.58 30.67 -9.75
C VAL A 200 0.91 30.96 -9.88
N LEU A 201 1.70 29.90 -9.88
CA LEU A 201 3.13 29.88 -10.09
C LEU A 201 3.36 29.47 -11.54
N SER A 202 4.22 30.21 -12.24
CA SER A 202 4.80 29.81 -13.51
C SER A 202 6.31 29.72 -13.37
N TRP A 203 6.90 28.62 -13.82
CA TRP A 203 8.34 28.44 -13.74
C TRP A 203 8.90 27.65 -14.92
N TRP A 204 10.22 27.74 -15.11
CA TRP A 204 10.97 26.97 -16.09
C TRP A 204 12.41 26.67 -15.62
N ARG A 205 13.05 25.71 -16.28
CA ARG A 205 14.45 25.37 -16.04
C ARG A 205 15.37 26.50 -16.48
N CYS A 206 16.29 26.87 -15.61
CA CYS A 206 17.27 27.92 -15.85
C CYS A 206 18.66 27.40 -15.47
N THR A 207 19.59 27.44 -16.42
CA THR A 207 20.98 27.03 -16.17
C THR A 207 21.80 28.24 -15.74
N ARG A 208 22.83 28.04 -14.92
CA ARG A 208 23.69 29.14 -14.43
C ARG A 208 24.40 29.90 -15.54
N ASP A 209 24.60 29.26 -16.69
CA ASP A 209 25.33 29.81 -17.84
C ASP A 209 24.41 30.44 -18.90
N GLU A 210 23.15 30.78 -18.56
CA GLU A 210 22.27 31.47 -19.50
C GLU A 210 22.78 32.88 -19.84
N VAL A 211 23.11 33.07 -21.12
CA VAL A 211 23.60 34.34 -21.67
C VAL A 211 22.42 35.17 -22.17
N TYR A 212 22.28 36.38 -21.64
CA TYR A 212 21.29 37.35 -22.10
C TYR A 212 21.91 38.35 -23.08
N PRO A 213 21.16 38.83 -24.08
CA PRO A 213 21.65 39.87 -24.99
C PRO A 213 21.99 41.14 -24.21
N TRP A 214 23.09 41.81 -24.59
CA TRP A 214 23.50 43.06 -23.95
C TRP A 214 22.55 44.23 -24.27
N THR A 215 21.77 44.13 -25.35
CA THR A 215 20.74 45.11 -25.73
C THR A 215 19.51 44.42 -26.34
N PRO A 216 18.28 44.80 -25.96
CA PRO A 216 17.94 45.69 -24.85
C PRO A 216 18.33 45.08 -23.48
N VAL A 217 18.61 45.93 -22.49
CA VAL A 217 18.91 45.47 -21.13
C VAL A 217 17.69 44.74 -20.58
N VAL A 218 17.85 43.44 -20.36
CA VAL A 218 16.79 42.55 -19.85
C VAL A 218 16.50 42.89 -18.39
N LYS A 219 15.23 43.16 -18.07
CA LYS A 219 14.76 43.48 -16.71
C LYS A 219 14.96 42.28 -15.77
N ASP A 220 15.08 42.52 -14.47
CA ASP A 220 15.23 41.44 -13.49
C ASP A 220 14.05 40.47 -13.49
N VAL A 221 12.84 40.98 -13.75
CA VAL A 221 11.62 40.18 -13.95
C VAL A 221 11.79 39.17 -15.09
N ASP A 222 12.46 39.56 -16.18
CA ASP A 222 12.63 38.70 -17.35
C ASP A 222 13.83 37.73 -17.19
N ARG A 223 14.68 37.96 -16.18
CA ARG A 223 15.79 37.07 -15.79
C ARG A 223 15.38 36.05 -14.74
N ALA A 224 14.30 36.31 -14.02
CA ALA A 224 13.70 35.37 -13.07
C ALA A 224 13.09 34.20 -13.83
N ASN A 225 13.12 33.02 -13.22
CA ASN A 225 12.56 31.78 -13.77
C ASN A 225 11.41 31.23 -12.92
N ILE A 226 11.05 31.94 -11.84
CA ILE A 226 9.85 31.72 -11.04
C ILE A 226 9.06 33.02 -11.03
N HIS A 227 7.80 32.95 -11.43
CA HIS A 227 6.84 34.05 -11.37
C HIS A 227 5.59 33.61 -10.65
N VAL A 228 5.14 34.37 -9.66
CA VAL A 228 3.89 34.12 -8.96
C VAL A 228 2.90 35.22 -9.28
N TYR A 229 1.69 34.82 -9.62
CA TYR A 229 0.60 35.68 -10.02
C TYR A 229 -0.59 35.52 -9.07
N SER A 230 -1.26 36.64 -8.80
CA SER A 230 -2.59 36.68 -8.19
C SER A 230 -3.62 36.45 -9.28
N LEU A 231 -4.63 35.64 -8.97
CA LEU A 231 -5.70 35.26 -9.85
C LEU A 231 -7.02 35.81 -9.32
N THR A 232 -7.62 36.73 -10.07
CA THR A 232 -8.93 37.31 -9.72
C THR A 232 -9.87 37.23 -10.91
N SER A 233 -10.72 36.21 -10.92
CA SER A 233 -11.65 35.88 -12.01
C SER A 233 -10.91 35.67 -13.35
N VAL A 234 -10.88 36.68 -14.21
CA VAL A 234 -10.26 36.60 -15.55
C VAL A 234 -8.98 37.46 -15.62
N LYS A 235 -8.56 38.04 -14.50
CA LYS A 235 -7.35 38.86 -14.40
C LYS A 235 -6.22 38.08 -13.73
N LEU A 236 -5.02 38.26 -14.28
CA LEU A 236 -3.78 37.71 -13.75
C LEU A 236 -2.82 38.87 -13.49
N GLU A 237 -2.42 39.07 -12.24
CA GLU A 237 -1.53 40.16 -11.82
C GLU A 237 -0.25 39.59 -11.22
N LEU A 238 0.92 40.03 -11.70
CA LEU A 238 2.20 39.54 -11.18
C LEU A 238 2.40 40.05 -9.74
N LEU A 239 2.47 39.12 -8.78
CA LEU A 239 2.74 39.42 -7.37
C LEU A 239 4.23 39.55 -7.12
N CYS A 240 4.98 38.49 -7.43
CA CYS A 240 6.42 38.43 -7.19
C CYS A 240 7.13 37.55 -8.20
N TYR A 241 8.45 37.68 -8.26
CA TYR A 241 9.32 36.88 -9.08
C TYR A 241 10.57 36.50 -8.29
N TYR A 242 11.16 35.37 -8.64
CA TYR A 242 12.37 34.87 -8.00
C TYR A 242 13.27 34.18 -9.03
N LYS A 243 14.58 34.30 -8.85
CA LYS A 243 15.58 33.61 -9.66
C LYS A 243 16.21 32.52 -8.81
N THR A 244 16.11 31.26 -9.24
CA THR A 244 16.73 30.12 -8.55
C THR A 244 18.26 30.21 -8.62
N ASP A 245 18.92 29.68 -7.60
CA ASP A 245 20.39 29.68 -7.54
C ASP A 245 20.97 28.53 -8.36
N SER A 246 20.27 27.41 -8.40
CA SER A 246 20.67 26.17 -9.09
C SER A 246 19.58 25.74 -10.09
N ASP A 247 19.80 24.65 -10.86
CA ASP A 247 18.84 24.21 -11.88
C ASP A 247 17.60 23.56 -11.22
N PRO A 248 16.40 24.16 -11.33
CA PRO A 248 15.22 23.61 -10.67
C PRO A 248 14.72 22.35 -11.39
N LEU A 249 14.65 21.25 -10.65
CA LEU A 249 13.95 20.04 -11.08
C LEU A 249 12.43 20.18 -10.92
N CYS A 250 12.01 20.87 -9.86
CA CYS A 250 10.63 21.15 -9.54
C CYS A 250 10.47 22.48 -8.82
N VAL A 251 9.36 23.16 -9.08
CA VAL A 251 8.86 24.24 -8.23
C VAL A 251 7.34 24.10 -8.15
N GLU A 252 6.79 23.94 -6.95
CA GLU A 252 5.36 23.73 -6.75
C GLU A 252 4.85 24.46 -5.50
N PHE A 253 3.58 24.84 -5.52
CA PHE A 253 2.92 25.29 -4.30
C PHE A 253 2.77 24.15 -3.32
N SER A 254 2.82 24.50 -2.04
CA SER A 254 2.57 23.53 -0.99
C SER A 254 1.12 23.07 -0.99
N HIS A 255 0.88 21.76 -0.81
CA HIS A 255 -0.45 21.16 -0.74
C HIS A 255 -1.18 21.46 0.57
N VAL A 256 -0.48 21.98 1.59
CA VAL A 256 -1.04 22.25 2.93
C VAL A 256 -1.22 23.75 3.17
N ARG A 257 -0.16 24.52 2.93
CA ARG A 257 -0.11 25.98 3.12
C ARG A 257 -0.19 26.73 1.77
N PRO A 258 -1.14 27.68 1.58
CA PRO A 258 -1.38 28.33 0.29
C PRO A 258 -0.34 29.37 -0.12
N ASN A 259 0.40 29.96 0.83
CA ASN A 259 1.37 31.04 0.57
C ASN A 259 2.81 30.55 0.44
N VAL A 260 2.99 29.23 0.31
CA VAL A 260 4.29 28.59 0.41
C VAL A 260 4.59 27.86 -0.88
N VAL A 261 5.82 28.04 -1.37
CA VAL A 261 6.33 27.39 -2.56
C VAL A 261 7.56 26.57 -2.17
N HIS A 262 7.64 25.34 -2.66
CA HIS A 262 8.81 24.49 -2.53
C HIS A 262 9.54 24.41 -3.87
N SER A 263 10.88 24.47 -3.84
CA SER A 263 11.70 24.11 -5.00
C SER A 263 12.66 22.99 -4.66
N VAL A 264 12.95 22.16 -5.65
CA VAL A 264 13.99 21.13 -5.62
C VAL A 264 14.99 21.49 -6.69
N GLU A 265 16.18 21.92 -6.29
CA GLU A 265 17.21 22.44 -7.20
C GLU A 265 18.44 21.54 -7.19
N GLN A 266 18.89 21.10 -8.37
CA GLN A 266 20.07 20.27 -8.49
C GLN A 266 21.30 21.12 -8.72
N LYS A 267 22.35 20.84 -7.94
CA LYS A 267 23.63 21.52 -7.99
C LYS A 267 24.74 20.51 -8.22
N ILE A 268 25.56 20.81 -9.22
CA ILE A 268 26.75 20.01 -9.55
C ILE A 268 27.96 20.90 -9.29
N SER A 269 28.82 20.47 -8.36
CA SER A 269 30.08 21.12 -8.02
C SER A 269 31.06 21.05 -9.21
N ARG A 270 32.02 21.99 -9.27
CA ARG A 270 33.13 21.92 -10.23
C ARG A 270 33.98 20.64 -10.05
N ARG A 271 33.92 20.01 -8.87
CA ARG A 271 34.57 18.73 -8.56
C ARG A 271 33.74 17.51 -8.96
N GLY A 272 32.53 17.70 -9.49
CA GLY A 272 31.60 16.62 -9.85
C GLY A 272 30.71 16.13 -8.72
N GLU A 273 30.79 16.71 -7.52
CA GLU A 273 29.89 16.39 -6.41
C GLU A 273 28.47 16.83 -6.73
N VAL A 274 27.50 15.93 -6.52
CA VAL A 274 26.08 16.19 -6.77
C VAL A 274 25.38 16.45 -5.43
N SER A 275 24.61 17.51 -5.36
CA SER A 275 23.77 17.83 -4.21
C SER A 275 22.43 18.37 -4.68
N VAL A 276 21.39 18.11 -3.91
CA VAL A 276 20.07 18.71 -4.12
C VAL A 276 19.78 19.70 -3.00
N GLU A 277 19.40 20.91 -3.37
CA GLU A 277 18.96 21.96 -2.47
C GLU A 277 17.42 21.96 -2.48
N SER A 278 16.79 21.58 -1.36
CA SER A 278 15.35 21.72 -1.13
C SER A 278 15.09 23.07 -0.48
N CYS A 279 14.47 23.99 -1.21
CA CYS A 279 14.21 25.35 -0.74
C CYS A 279 12.72 25.55 -0.46
N THR A 280 12.42 26.27 0.62
CA THR A 280 11.05 26.71 0.95
C THR A 280 10.98 28.22 0.90
N TYR A 281 10.03 28.72 0.11
CA TYR A 281 9.73 30.12 -0.07
C TYR A 281 8.36 30.45 0.51
N GLU A 282 8.23 31.61 1.15
CA GLU A 282 6.94 32.14 1.59
C GLU A 282 6.67 33.47 0.89
N ILE A 283 5.42 33.64 0.47
CA ILE A 283 4.93 34.83 -0.19
C ILE A 283 4.27 35.71 0.85
N LEU A 284 4.93 36.80 1.23
CA LEU A 284 4.43 37.80 2.16
C LEU A 284 4.41 39.15 1.48
N ASN A 285 3.27 39.86 1.57
CA ASN A 285 3.12 41.23 1.08
C ASN A 285 3.58 41.43 -0.38
N GLY A 286 3.30 40.47 -1.27
CA GLY A 286 3.71 40.52 -2.67
C GLY A 286 5.22 40.36 -2.90
N LYS A 287 5.95 39.80 -1.93
CA LYS A 287 7.38 39.44 -2.08
C LYS A 287 7.59 37.98 -1.76
N CYS A 288 8.52 37.37 -2.49
CA CYS A 288 8.94 35.98 -2.28
C CYS A 288 10.17 35.98 -1.35
N HIS A 289 10.05 35.36 -0.18
CA HIS A 289 11.13 35.24 0.80
C HIS A 289 11.55 33.77 0.94
N ARG A 290 12.84 33.48 0.78
CA ARG A 290 13.38 32.15 1.04
C ARG A 290 13.60 31.96 2.54
N ILE A 291 12.86 31.01 3.14
CA ILE A 291 12.88 30.78 4.60
C ILE A 291 13.81 29.64 4.98
N ALA A 292 13.82 28.56 4.19
CA ALA A 292 14.60 27.38 4.50
C ALA A 292 15.31 26.87 3.25
N VAL A 293 16.52 26.37 3.43
CA VAL A 293 17.31 25.66 2.42
C VAL A 293 17.94 24.47 3.11
N THR A 294 17.61 23.26 2.67
CA THR A 294 18.27 22.03 3.10
C THR A 294 19.09 21.46 1.94
N CYS A 295 20.36 21.18 2.19
CA CYS A 295 21.26 20.62 1.19
C CYS A 295 21.45 19.13 1.46
N ILE A 296 21.04 18.30 0.51
CA ILE A 296 21.10 16.84 0.59
C ILE A 296 22.23 16.38 -0.34
N PRO A 297 23.34 15.82 0.20
CA PRO A 297 24.41 15.28 -0.63
C PRO A 297 23.97 13.98 -1.31
N LEU A 298 24.31 13.81 -2.59
CA LEU A 298 23.94 12.64 -3.39
C LEU A 298 25.15 12.07 -4.13
N GLU A 299 25.13 10.77 -4.41
CA GLU A 299 26.17 10.11 -5.20
C GLU A 299 26.02 10.36 -6.70
N THR A 300 24.78 10.48 -7.19
CA THR A 300 24.47 10.65 -8.62
C THR A 300 23.33 11.63 -8.85
N ASN A 301 23.07 11.95 -10.12
CA ASN A 301 22.02 12.89 -10.53
C ASN A 301 20.61 12.36 -10.21
N VAL A 302 19.70 13.27 -9.90
CA VAL A 302 18.29 12.95 -9.68
C VAL A 302 17.56 12.88 -11.01
N CYS A 303 16.80 11.80 -11.22
CA CYS A 303 15.93 11.63 -12.39
C CYS A 303 14.48 11.99 -12.09
N CYS A 304 13.97 11.63 -10.91
CA CYS A 304 12.58 11.84 -10.51
C CYS A 304 12.47 12.28 -9.05
N HIS A 305 11.39 12.97 -8.72
CA HIS A 305 11.13 13.49 -7.38
C HIS A 305 9.63 13.42 -7.07
N SER A 306 9.28 13.41 -5.79
CA SER A 306 7.90 13.55 -5.34
C SER A 306 7.85 13.99 -3.88
N PHE A 307 7.03 15.00 -3.58
CA PHE A 307 6.70 15.36 -2.21
C PHE A 307 5.56 14.46 -1.69
N SER A 308 5.61 14.14 -0.41
CA SER A 308 4.49 13.46 0.25
C SER A 308 3.25 14.37 0.30
N PRO A 309 2.03 13.81 0.39
CA PRO A 309 0.79 14.61 0.38
C PRO A 309 0.68 15.66 1.50
N ASP A 310 1.41 15.45 2.60
CA ASP A 310 1.54 16.36 3.74
C ASP A 310 2.75 17.33 3.64
N ASN A 311 3.51 17.27 2.54
CA ASN A 311 4.74 18.04 2.29
C ASN A 311 5.86 17.86 3.33
N ARG A 312 5.84 16.76 4.09
CA ARG A 312 6.84 16.46 5.12
C ARG A 312 8.06 15.75 4.56
N HIS A 313 7.85 14.86 3.60
CA HIS A 313 8.89 14.02 3.04
C HIS A 313 9.16 14.40 1.59
N LEU A 314 10.44 14.51 1.24
CA LEU A 314 10.90 14.64 -0.12
C LEU A 314 11.54 13.32 -0.56
N LEU A 315 10.93 12.67 -1.54
CA LEU A 315 11.48 11.46 -2.16
C LEU A 315 12.19 11.82 -3.47
N LEU A 316 13.43 11.34 -3.62
CA LEU A 316 14.28 11.53 -4.79
C LEU A 316 14.69 10.16 -5.35
N GLY A 317 14.55 9.99 -6.65
CA GLY A 317 15.09 8.85 -7.39
C GLY A 317 16.33 9.27 -8.16
N CYS A 318 17.40 8.50 -8.03
CA CYS A 318 18.69 8.76 -8.66
C CYS A 318 18.93 7.82 -9.84
N ILE A 319 19.78 8.24 -10.78
CA ILE A 319 20.07 7.48 -12.02
C ILE A 319 20.79 6.14 -11.79
N ASP A 320 21.37 5.93 -10.61
CA ASP A 320 21.99 4.68 -10.18
C ASP A 320 21.01 3.67 -9.54
N GLY A 321 19.72 4.04 -9.45
CA GLY A 321 18.71 3.24 -8.75
C GLY A 321 18.63 3.51 -7.24
N SER A 322 19.29 4.53 -6.72
CA SER A 322 19.16 4.92 -5.31
C SER A 322 17.88 5.76 -5.10
N LEU A 323 17.10 5.37 -4.09
CA LEU A 323 15.95 6.12 -3.56
C LEU A 323 16.36 6.82 -2.27
N VAL A 324 16.23 8.14 -2.25
CA VAL A 324 16.57 8.97 -1.10
C VAL A 324 15.31 9.64 -0.57
N LEU A 325 14.95 9.32 0.67
CA LEU A 325 13.82 9.92 1.39
C LEU A 325 14.36 10.87 2.46
N HIS A 326 14.06 12.16 2.32
CA HIS A 326 14.41 13.18 3.29
C HIS A 326 13.18 13.61 4.08
N ASP A 327 13.20 13.41 5.40
CA ASP A 327 12.22 13.98 6.32
C ASP A 327 12.63 15.42 6.62
N ILE A 328 11.86 16.39 6.11
CA ILE A 328 12.13 17.82 6.25
C ILE A 328 11.99 18.27 7.71
N ALA A 329 11.08 17.63 8.48
CA ALA A 329 10.81 18.01 9.86
C ALA A 329 11.87 17.46 10.83
N LYS A 330 12.38 16.25 10.59
CA LYS A 330 13.45 15.62 11.40
C LYS A 330 14.86 15.92 10.89
N GLY A 331 15.02 16.36 9.64
CA GLY A 331 16.32 16.58 9.00
C GLY A 331 17.10 15.29 8.72
N ILE A 332 16.43 14.13 8.74
CA ILE A 332 17.04 12.81 8.54
C ILE A 332 16.86 12.38 7.08
N THR A 333 17.89 11.75 6.51
CA THR A 333 17.87 11.17 5.17
C THR A 333 18.01 9.66 5.22
N HIS A 334 17.08 8.93 4.61
CA HIS A 334 17.12 7.49 4.44
C HIS A 334 17.44 7.15 2.98
N LEU A 335 18.32 6.18 2.76
CA LEU A 335 18.74 5.74 1.43
C LEU A 335 18.51 4.23 1.28
N VAL A 336 17.82 3.84 0.20
CA VAL A 336 17.57 2.44 -0.17
C VAL A 336 17.77 2.29 -1.68
N LYS A 337 18.29 1.14 -2.14
CA LYS A 337 18.39 0.87 -3.58
C LYS A 337 17.13 0.17 -4.09
N SER A 338 16.53 0.71 -5.14
CA SER A 338 15.48 0.02 -5.91
C SER A 338 16.09 -1.05 -6.81
N THR A 339 15.26 -1.99 -7.23
CA THR A 339 15.70 -3.09 -8.10
C THR A 339 15.99 -2.67 -9.55
N PHE A 340 15.50 -1.48 -9.94
CA PHE A 340 15.67 -0.86 -11.24
C PHE A 340 15.84 0.65 -11.07
N ILE A 341 16.27 1.35 -12.13
CA ILE A 341 16.38 2.82 -12.13
C ILE A 341 14.96 3.42 -12.15
N PRO A 342 14.56 4.20 -11.14
CA PRO A 342 13.23 4.78 -11.08
C PRO A 342 13.08 5.91 -12.11
N SER A 343 11.91 6.03 -12.73
CA SER A 343 11.55 7.19 -13.56
C SER A 343 10.32 7.92 -13.02
N ILE A 344 9.47 7.22 -12.28
CA ILE A 344 8.22 7.75 -11.73
C ILE A 344 8.14 7.39 -10.24
N LEU A 345 7.74 8.36 -9.44
CA LEU A 345 7.53 8.23 -8.00
C LEU A 345 6.12 8.75 -7.68
N CYS A 346 5.32 7.95 -6.99
CA CYS A 346 3.96 8.33 -6.65
C CYS A 346 3.61 7.90 -5.22
N TRP A 347 3.25 8.87 -4.39
CA TRP A 347 2.72 8.61 -3.07
C TRP A 347 1.25 8.18 -3.14
N ASN A 348 0.88 7.22 -2.30
CA ASN A 348 -0.52 6.94 -2.04
C ASN A 348 -1.21 8.16 -1.40
N SER A 349 -2.51 8.31 -1.61
CA SER A 349 -3.33 9.40 -1.06
C SER A 349 -3.28 9.55 0.47
N PHE A 350 -2.93 8.49 1.21
CA PHE A 350 -2.74 8.52 2.66
C PHE A 350 -1.28 8.79 3.09
N GLY A 351 -0.34 8.92 2.16
CA GLY A 351 1.07 9.24 2.43
C GLY A 351 1.90 8.12 3.09
N CYS A 352 1.35 6.92 3.28
CA CYS A 352 2.04 5.82 3.99
C CYS A 352 2.65 4.76 3.06
N ALA A 353 2.29 4.78 1.77
CA ALA A 353 2.81 3.87 0.76
C ALA A 353 3.33 4.66 -0.45
N ILE A 354 4.41 4.17 -1.03
CA ILE A 354 5.13 4.77 -2.15
C ILE A 354 5.16 3.73 -3.27
N THR A 355 4.75 4.15 -4.45
CA THR A 355 4.91 3.38 -5.69
C THR A 355 6.08 3.95 -6.48
N VAL A 356 7.02 3.07 -6.82
CA VAL A 356 8.18 3.38 -7.65
C VAL A 356 8.05 2.61 -8.95
N ALA A 357 8.21 3.28 -10.09
CA ALA A 357 8.12 2.64 -11.39
C ALA A 357 9.17 3.16 -12.36
N ASN A 358 9.40 2.37 -13.41
CA ASN A 358 10.26 2.76 -14.54
C ASN A 358 9.46 2.86 -15.84
N GLU A 359 10.11 3.42 -16.87
CA GLU A 359 9.56 3.55 -18.22
C GLU A 359 9.22 2.19 -18.87
N LYS A 360 9.75 1.09 -18.33
CA LYS A 360 9.55 -0.29 -18.82
C LYS A 360 8.32 -0.99 -18.22
N CYS A 361 7.49 -0.28 -17.47
CA CYS A 361 6.32 -0.83 -16.75
C CYS A 361 6.66 -1.83 -15.65
N GLN A 362 7.83 -1.70 -15.02
CA GLN A 362 8.17 -2.43 -13.80
C GLN A 362 7.82 -1.56 -12.59
N ILE A 363 7.14 -2.15 -11.61
CA ILE A 363 6.60 -1.45 -10.44
C ILE A 363 7.08 -2.11 -9.16
N GLN A 364 7.46 -1.30 -8.19
CA GLN A 364 7.86 -1.71 -6.85
C GLN A 364 7.12 -0.86 -5.81
N PHE A 365 6.74 -1.45 -4.67
CA PHE A 365 6.04 -0.77 -3.58
C PHE A 365 6.90 -0.69 -2.34
N PHE A 366 6.86 0.46 -1.69
CA PHE A 366 7.54 0.73 -0.42
C PHE A 366 6.54 1.35 0.58
N ASP A 367 6.81 1.22 1.87
CA ASP A 367 6.16 2.06 2.88
C ASP A 367 6.86 3.42 3.05
N SER A 368 6.31 4.29 3.90
CA SER A 368 6.89 5.60 4.22
C SER A 368 8.23 5.54 4.94
N SER A 369 8.68 4.36 5.38
CA SER A 369 10.02 4.14 5.93
C SER A 369 11.00 3.52 4.92
N LEU A 370 10.60 3.46 3.63
CA LEU A 370 11.32 2.80 2.53
C LEU A 370 11.52 1.29 2.71
N SER A 371 10.67 0.62 3.49
CA SER A 371 10.67 -0.85 3.56
C SER A 371 9.88 -1.41 2.37
N CYS A 372 10.46 -2.39 1.66
CA CYS A 372 9.86 -2.95 0.45
C CYS A 372 8.67 -3.85 0.80
N ILE A 373 7.51 -3.53 0.23
CA ILE A 373 6.28 -4.33 0.36
C ILE A 373 6.23 -5.30 -0.82
N LYS A 374 6.02 -6.58 -0.56
CA LYS A 374 5.87 -7.58 -1.62
C LYS A 374 4.52 -7.44 -2.30
N VAL A 375 4.46 -7.80 -3.57
CA VAL A 375 3.23 -7.89 -4.35
C VAL A 375 3.06 -9.32 -4.81
N GLN A 376 1.82 -9.79 -4.73
CA GLN A 376 1.41 -11.02 -5.36
C GLN A 376 0.34 -10.70 -6.39
N PHE A 377 0.61 -11.14 -7.60
CA PHE A 377 -0.34 -11.06 -8.68
C PHE A 377 -1.30 -12.24 -8.60
N SER A 378 -2.57 -12.01 -8.95
CA SER A 378 -3.58 -13.08 -8.99
C SER A 378 -3.34 -13.96 -10.23
N SER A 379 -2.33 -14.84 -10.19
CA SER A 379 -1.99 -15.81 -11.24
C SER A 379 -1.85 -17.22 -10.68
N GLU A 380 -1.66 -18.22 -11.54
CA GLU A 380 -1.33 -19.59 -11.10
C GLU A 380 -0.04 -19.63 -10.26
N ASP A 381 0.91 -18.74 -10.54
CA ASP A 381 2.10 -18.53 -9.72
C ASP A 381 1.75 -17.63 -8.51
N ILE A 382 1.63 -18.26 -7.35
CA ILE A 382 1.25 -17.63 -6.06
C ILE A 382 2.49 -17.02 -5.36
N THR A 383 3.63 -16.91 -6.04
CA THR A 383 4.88 -16.46 -5.40
C THR A 383 4.89 -14.94 -5.21
N PRO A 384 5.06 -14.43 -3.98
CA PRO A 384 5.15 -12.99 -3.74
C PRO A 384 6.50 -12.46 -4.25
N CYS A 385 6.43 -11.40 -5.05
CA CYS A 385 7.56 -10.77 -5.73
C CYS A 385 7.78 -9.34 -5.23
N ASN A 386 9.02 -8.85 -5.30
CA ASN A 386 9.32 -7.45 -5.00
C ASN A 386 9.01 -6.53 -6.20
N ILE A 387 8.94 -7.09 -7.40
CA ILE A 387 8.74 -6.38 -8.66
C ILE A 387 7.50 -6.96 -9.33
N LEU A 388 6.61 -6.07 -9.75
CA LEU A 388 5.53 -6.38 -10.67
C LEU A 388 5.95 -5.96 -12.08
N ASP A 389 6.27 -6.93 -12.94
CA ASP A 389 6.67 -6.67 -14.33
C ASP A 389 5.48 -6.78 -15.28
N LEU A 390 4.90 -5.63 -15.59
CA LEU A 390 3.77 -5.53 -16.53
C LEU A 390 4.22 -5.48 -17.99
N GLY A 391 5.53 -5.31 -18.25
CA GLY A 391 6.08 -5.25 -19.60
C GLY A 391 5.83 -6.54 -20.39
N SER A 392 5.80 -7.67 -19.70
CA SER A 392 5.54 -9.01 -20.26
C SER A 392 4.16 -9.15 -20.93
N TYR A 393 3.18 -8.33 -20.55
CA TYR A 393 1.82 -8.37 -21.11
C TYR A 393 1.72 -7.66 -22.46
N PHE A 394 2.73 -6.91 -22.89
CA PHE A 394 2.67 -6.15 -24.13
C PHE A 394 3.48 -6.82 -25.25
N LYS A 395 2.87 -6.96 -26.44
CA LYS A 395 3.60 -7.43 -27.64
C LYS A 395 4.77 -6.51 -27.99
N THR A 396 4.54 -5.21 -27.84
CA THR A 396 5.53 -4.14 -28.02
C THR A 396 5.55 -3.36 -26.73
N GLN A 397 6.70 -3.34 -26.05
CA GLN A 397 6.81 -2.69 -24.75
C GLN A 397 6.49 -1.19 -24.85
N PRO A 398 5.42 -0.71 -24.17
CA PRO A 398 5.13 0.71 -24.13
C PRO A 398 6.04 1.41 -23.13
N THR A 399 6.20 2.72 -23.33
CA THR A 399 6.85 3.62 -22.38
C THR A 399 5.82 4.10 -21.35
N LEU A 400 6.05 3.78 -20.08
CA LEU A 400 5.23 4.30 -18.99
C LEU A 400 5.57 5.77 -18.75
N LEU A 401 4.56 6.65 -18.88
CA LEU A 401 4.73 8.09 -18.74
C LEU A 401 4.53 8.57 -17.31
N ASP A 402 3.48 8.11 -16.61
CA ASP A 402 3.20 8.49 -15.22
C ASP A 402 2.19 7.50 -14.57
N ILE A 403 2.08 7.58 -13.24
CA ILE A 403 1.23 6.73 -12.40
C ILE A 403 0.46 7.61 -11.41
N ARG A 404 -0.83 7.33 -11.18
CA ARG A 404 -1.64 8.07 -10.18
C ARG A 404 -2.55 7.17 -9.35
N TRP A 405 -2.46 7.29 -8.04
CA TRP A 405 -3.41 6.69 -7.09
C TRP A 405 -4.75 7.43 -7.11
N HIS A 406 -5.85 6.70 -6.90
CA HIS A 406 -7.14 7.36 -6.68
C HIS A 406 -7.13 8.20 -5.40
N GLN A 407 -7.92 9.28 -5.40
CA GLN A 407 -8.09 10.12 -4.23
C GLN A 407 -8.83 9.40 -3.10
N LYS A 408 -8.62 9.87 -1.86
CA LYS A 408 -9.31 9.36 -0.67
C LYS A 408 -10.83 9.42 -0.90
N PRO A 409 -11.58 8.32 -0.69
CA PRO A 409 -13.03 8.39 -0.74
C PRO A 409 -13.51 9.31 0.38
N SER A 410 -14.14 10.42 0.02
CA SER A 410 -14.78 11.28 1.02
C SER A 410 -15.90 10.48 1.69
N HIS A 411 -15.82 10.31 3.02
CA HIS A 411 -16.76 9.54 3.87
C HIS A 411 -18.25 9.97 3.77
N HIS A 412 -18.59 10.92 2.90
CA HIS A 412 -19.93 11.52 2.77
C HIS A 412 -20.54 11.43 1.38
N THR A 413 -19.94 10.68 0.44
CA THR A 413 -20.45 10.55 -0.93
C THR A 413 -20.58 9.10 -1.37
N THR A 414 -21.37 8.34 -0.63
CA THR A 414 -22.41 7.42 -1.13
C THR A 414 -23.04 6.72 0.08
N PRO A 415 -24.38 6.68 0.21
CA PRO A 415 -25.03 5.63 0.99
C PRO A 415 -25.00 4.36 0.14
N SER A 416 -23.81 3.83 -0.12
CA SER A 416 -23.68 2.45 -0.59
C SER A 416 -23.43 1.62 0.66
N ASP A 417 -24.23 0.57 0.86
CA ASP A 417 -24.17 -0.36 2.00
C ASP A 417 -22.82 -1.10 2.15
N PHE A 418 -21.80 -0.71 1.38
CA PHE A 418 -20.50 -1.36 1.28
C PHE A 418 -19.40 -0.30 1.23
N ALA A 419 -18.47 -0.36 2.20
CA ALA A 419 -17.24 0.42 2.18
C ALA A 419 -16.37 -0.04 1.01
N GLN A 420 -15.82 0.90 0.23
CA GLN A 420 -14.84 0.57 -0.80
C GLN A 420 -13.59 -0.03 -0.11
N THR A 421 -13.28 -1.30 -0.40
CA THR A 421 -12.18 -2.05 0.25
C THR A 421 -10.91 -2.14 -0.58
N ASP A 422 -10.95 -1.71 -1.84
CA ASP A 422 -9.87 -1.90 -2.80
C ASP A 422 -9.29 -0.57 -3.25
N ALA A 423 -7.97 -0.53 -3.40
CA ALA A 423 -7.25 0.63 -3.91
C ALA A 423 -6.94 0.49 -5.41
N LEU A 424 -7.01 1.59 -6.14
CA LEU A 424 -6.80 1.71 -7.59
C LEU A 424 -5.58 2.57 -7.93
N LEU A 425 -4.72 2.04 -8.78
CA LEU A 425 -3.54 2.72 -9.29
C LEU A 425 -3.64 2.79 -10.80
N MET A 426 -3.74 3.99 -11.36
CA MET A 426 -3.79 4.19 -12.81
C MET A 426 -2.38 4.29 -13.40
N LEU A 427 -2.19 3.64 -14.53
CA LEU A 427 -0.96 3.57 -15.31
C LEU A 427 -1.19 4.20 -16.69
N PHE A 428 -0.35 5.17 -17.04
CA PHE A 428 -0.44 5.91 -18.29
C PHE A 428 0.71 5.55 -19.22
N CYS A 429 0.41 4.77 -20.26
CA CYS A 429 1.38 4.36 -21.28
C CYS A 429 1.34 5.31 -22.48
N GLU A 430 2.50 5.60 -23.09
CA GLU A 430 2.58 6.35 -24.34
C GLU A 430 1.79 5.63 -25.44
N LYS A 431 0.92 6.37 -26.13
CA LYS A 431 -0.02 5.85 -27.14
C LYS A 431 -1.01 4.79 -26.64
N GLY A 432 -1.15 4.67 -25.32
CA GLY A 432 -1.98 3.67 -24.67
C GLY A 432 -1.37 2.26 -24.67
N PRO A 433 -2.06 1.29 -24.06
CA PRO A 433 -3.38 1.41 -23.43
C PRO A 433 -3.31 2.03 -22.02
N LEU A 434 -4.44 2.57 -21.57
CA LEU A 434 -4.62 2.94 -20.16
C LEU A 434 -4.82 1.66 -19.34
N CYS A 435 -4.15 1.55 -18.19
CA CYS A 435 -4.27 0.38 -17.32
C CYS A 435 -4.60 0.82 -15.90
N VAL A 436 -5.36 -0.01 -15.18
CA VAL A 436 -5.60 0.15 -13.75
C VAL A 436 -5.15 -1.09 -13.01
N LEU A 437 -4.23 -0.91 -12.07
CA LEU A 437 -3.85 -1.91 -11.11
C LEU A 437 -4.73 -1.76 -9.86
N LYS A 438 -5.48 -2.80 -9.56
CA LYS A 438 -6.37 -2.91 -8.42
C LYS A 438 -5.67 -3.70 -7.31
N ILE A 439 -5.58 -3.13 -6.12
CA ILE A 439 -5.02 -3.75 -4.92
C ILE A 439 -6.18 -4.18 -4.02
N LEU A 440 -6.24 -5.48 -3.73
CA LEU A 440 -7.36 -6.11 -3.03
C LEU A 440 -7.20 -6.01 -1.51
N GLY A 441 -8.30 -5.69 -0.82
CA GLY A 441 -8.38 -5.78 0.64
C GLY A 441 -7.61 -4.73 1.42
N CYS A 442 -7.07 -3.70 0.76
CA CYS A 442 -6.35 -2.58 1.34
C CYS A 442 -6.77 -1.24 0.68
N ALA A 443 -8.03 -0.84 0.82
CA ALA A 443 -8.54 0.44 0.30
C ALA A 443 -7.82 1.63 0.91
N GLU A 444 -7.61 1.56 2.22
CA GLU A 444 -6.85 2.54 2.96
C GLU A 444 -5.48 1.94 3.24
N LEU A 445 -4.50 2.28 2.40
CA LEU A 445 -3.07 2.07 2.72
C LEU A 445 -2.64 3.07 3.78
N SER A 446 -3.37 3.12 4.90
CA SER A 446 -3.11 3.96 6.05
C SER A 446 -2.11 3.27 6.98
N ALA A 447 -1.43 4.05 7.81
CA ALA A 447 -0.42 3.53 8.73
C ALA A 447 -0.96 2.46 9.68
N SER A 448 -2.19 2.63 10.20
CA SER A 448 -2.79 1.65 11.12
C SER A 448 -3.06 0.31 10.44
N VAL A 449 -3.53 0.32 9.19
CA VAL A 449 -3.77 -0.90 8.39
C VAL A 449 -2.45 -1.59 8.07
N LEU A 450 -1.46 -0.84 7.58
CA LEU A 450 -0.13 -1.40 7.26
C LEU A 450 0.54 -2.00 8.51
N ILE A 451 0.51 -1.31 9.64
CA ILE A 451 1.05 -1.81 10.91
C ILE A 451 0.31 -3.09 11.33
N SER A 452 -1.02 -3.10 11.29
CA SER A 452 -1.79 -4.31 11.64
C SER A 452 -1.46 -5.49 10.74
N GLN A 453 -1.19 -5.25 9.45
CA GLN A 453 -0.78 -6.29 8.51
C GLN A 453 0.65 -6.76 8.78
N TYR A 454 1.60 -5.86 9.03
CA TYR A 454 2.95 -6.27 9.43
C TYR A 454 2.95 -7.13 10.70
N MET A 455 2.12 -6.77 11.68
CA MET A 455 1.99 -7.57 12.91
C MET A 455 1.39 -8.96 12.64
N SER A 456 0.41 -9.10 11.75
CA SER A 456 -0.19 -10.40 11.40
C SER A 456 0.80 -11.35 10.73
N PHE A 457 1.83 -10.83 10.06
CA PHE A 457 2.90 -11.59 9.42
C PHE A 457 4.19 -11.68 10.25
N HIS A 458 4.17 -11.31 11.53
CA HIS A 458 5.33 -11.31 12.44
C HIS A 458 6.51 -10.45 11.94
N GLN A 459 6.23 -9.30 11.31
CA GLN A 459 7.25 -8.35 10.84
C GLN A 459 7.27 -7.09 11.71
N SER A 460 7.62 -7.25 12.98
CA SER A 460 7.61 -6.18 13.96
C SER A 460 8.62 -5.06 13.67
N ASP A 461 9.81 -5.35 13.12
CA ASP A 461 10.79 -4.31 12.77
C ASP A 461 10.25 -3.30 11.76
N GLN A 462 9.55 -3.80 10.72
CA GLN A 462 8.93 -2.95 9.70
C GLN A 462 7.80 -2.11 10.31
N ALA A 463 6.99 -2.69 11.20
CA ALA A 463 5.95 -1.97 11.91
C ALA A 463 6.51 -0.85 12.82
N VAL A 464 7.61 -1.10 13.53
CA VAL A 464 8.28 -0.11 14.38
C VAL A 464 8.95 0.98 13.54
N SER A 465 9.60 0.62 12.44
CA SER A 465 10.16 1.57 11.47
C SER A 465 9.08 2.50 10.90
N LEU A 466 7.93 1.93 10.53
CA LEU A 466 6.78 2.68 10.06
C LEU A 466 6.25 3.63 11.14
N LEU A 467 6.07 3.17 12.38
CA LEU A 467 5.66 4.03 13.52
C LEU A 467 6.62 5.21 13.73
N ARG A 468 7.94 4.97 13.65
CA ARG A 468 8.96 6.02 13.80
C ARG A 468 8.96 7.02 12.64
N SER A 469 8.45 6.65 11.47
CA SER A 469 8.28 7.57 10.34
C SER A 469 7.09 8.53 10.55
N LEU A 470 6.10 8.14 11.35
CA LEU A 470 4.92 8.96 11.62
C LEU A 470 5.25 10.20 12.46
N ASP A 471 4.29 11.12 12.46
CA ASP A 471 4.32 12.35 13.22
C ASP A 471 3.21 12.38 14.28
N TRP A 472 3.63 12.54 15.52
CA TRP A 472 2.73 12.70 16.66
C TRP A 472 2.01 14.05 16.64
N ASP A 473 2.58 15.10 16.03
CA ASP A 473 1.92 16.41 16.00
C ASP A 473 0.74 16.46 15.02
N LEU A 474 0.84 15.78 13.87
CA LEU A 474 -0.22 15.78 12.85
C LEU A 474 -1.30 14.73 13.12
N THR A 475 -0.92 13.55 13.60
CA THR A 475 -1.83 12.40 13.75
C THR A 475 -1.60 11.64 15.07
N PRO A 476 -1.76 12.29 16.23
CA PRO A 476 -1.43 11.68 17.53
C PRO A 476 -2.29 10.44 17.84
N ALA A 477 -3.58 10.47 17.52
CA ALA A 477 -4.49 9.35 17.77
C ALA A 477 -4.13 8.08 16.97
N LEU A 478 -3.68 8.25 15.72
CA LEU A 478 -3.19 7.14 14.90
C LEU A 478 -1.90 6.56 15.48
N CYS A 479 -0.95 7.43 15.85
CA CYS A 479 0.31 7.00 16.46
C CYS A 479 0.09 6.22 17.75
N LEU A 480 -0.82 6.69 18.63
CA LEU A 480 -1.15 5.98 19.87
C LEU A 480 -1.80 4.62 19.57
N THR A 481 -2.78 4.58 18.67
CA THR A 481 -3.45 3.31 18.31
C THR A 481 -2.45 2.31 17.75
N SER A 482 -1.57 2.77 16.85
CA SER A 482 -0.48 1.97 16.27
C SER A 482 0.55 1.51 17.30
N LEU A 483 0.92 2.36 18.26
CA LEU A 483 1.79 1.98 19.36
C LEU A 483 1.12 0.91 20.25
N GLN A 484 -0.14 1.11 20.59
CA GLN A 484 -0.92 0.14 21.37
C GLN A 484 -1.02 -1.21 20.65
N THR A 485 -1.26 -1.25 19.34
CA THR A 485 -1.32 -2.53 18.61
C THR A 485 0.03 -3.24 18.59
N ILE A 486 1.13 -2.51 18.37
CA ILE A 486 2.48 -3.06 18.38
C ILE A 486 2.83 -3.61 19.77
N VAL A 487 2.72 -2.77 20.81
CA VAL A 487 3.09 -3.15 22.18
C VAL A 487 2.22 -4.30 22.69
N ASN A 488 0.90 -4.26 22.46
CA ASN A 488 0.01 -5.35 22.89
C ASN A 488 0.32 -6.68 22.19
N HIS A 489 0.76 -6.66 20.94
CA HIS A 489 1.12 -7.87 20.23
C HIS A 489 2.48 -8.42 20.70
N LEU A 490 3.47 -7.53 20.90
CA LEU A 490 4.80 -7.90 21.38
C LEU A 490 4.77 -8.43 22.82
N LEU A 491 4.01 -7.80 23.72
CA LEU A 491 3.86 -8.26 25.12
C LEU A 491 3.14 -9.62 25.26
N ARG A 492 2.46 -10.11 24.21
CA ARG A 492 1.86 -11.45 24.20
C ARG A 492 2.86 -12.55 23.83
N GLN A 493 4.00 -12.19 23.28
CA GLN A 493 5.06 -13.12 22.89
C GLN A 493 6.05 -13.32 24.04
N ASN A 494 6.90 -14.34 23.93
CA ASN A 494 7.97 -14.56 24.90
C ASN A 494 9.05 -13.48 24.73
N LEU A 495 9.60 -12.98 25.84
CA LEU A 495 10.60 -11.92 25.81
C LEU A 495 11.92 -12.44 25.23
N THR A 496 12.21 -12.08 23.98
CA THR A 496 13.53 -12.24 23.35
C THR A 496 14.26 -10.89 23.35
N PRO A 497 15.60 -10.85 23.28
CA PRO A 497 16.34 -9.58 23.20
C PRO A 497 15.93 -8.74 21.98
N GLU A 498 15.47 -9.38 20.89
CA GLU A 498 14.94 -8.69 19.71
C GLU A 498 13.61 -7.97 20.02
N ILE A 499 12.67 -8.66 20.69
CA ILE A 499 11.38 -8.08 21.08
C ILE A 499 11.57 -6.94 22.08
N GLU A 500 12.55 -7.06 22.97
CA GLU A 500 12.93 -6.00 23.89
C GLU A 500 13.39 -4.74 23.16
N VAL A 501 14.33 -4.85 22.22
CA VAL A 501 14.80 -3.72 21.40
C VAL A 501 13.66 -3.14 20.56
N GLN A 502 12.75 -3.96 20.05
CA GLN A 502 11.57 -3.51 19.31
C GLN A 502 10.59 -2.74 20.18
N LEU A 503 10.34 -3.20 21.42
CA LEU A 503 9.48 -2.52 22.39
C LEU A 503 10.09 -1.19 22.82
N GLU A 504 11.38 -1.20 23.14
CA GLU A 504 12.13 0.01 23.49
C GLU A 504 12.11 1.01 22.33
N SER A 505 12.40 0.57 21.11
CA SER A 505 12.36 1.44 19.92
C SER A 505 10.94 1.93 19.59
N ALA A 506 9.89 1.18 19.92
CA ALA A 506 8.50 1.60 19.71
C ALA A 506 8.11 2.67 20.74
N LEU A 507 8.42 2.46 22.03
CA LEU A 507 8.14 3.41 23.11
C LEU A 507 8.99 4.69 22.98
N ALA A 508 10.25 4.55 22.54
CA ALA A 508 11.15 5.66 22.26
C ALA A 508 10.61 6.62 21.18
N SER A 509 9.68 6.17 20.32
CA SER A 509 9.03 7.06 19.36
C SER A 509 8.28 8.23 20.01
N PHE A 510 7.86 8.07 21.28
CA PHE A 510 7.21 9.12 22.07
C PHE A 510 8.07 9.59 23.27
N LEU A 511 8.78 8.68 23.95
CA LEU A 511 9.55 9.03 25.15
C LEU A 511 10.86 9.77 24.86
N ALA A 512 11.50 9.49 23.72
CA ALA A 512 12.76 10.09 23.33
C ALA A 512 12.69 10.60 21.87
N PRO A 513 11.84 11.59 21.58
CA PRO A 513 11.64 12.03 20.22
C PRO A 513 12.84 12.85 19.73
N VAL A 514 13.21 12.67 18.44
CA VAL A 514 14.30 13.45 17.80
C VAL A 514 13.99 14.95 17.82
N ARG A 515 12.71 15.32 17.86
CA ARG A 515 12.21 16.67 17.99
C ARG A 515 11.07 16.66 19.02
N GLY A 516 11.13 17.55 20.01
CA GLY A 516 10.06 17.69 21.01
C GLY A 516 8.72 18.03 20.36
N PHE A 517 7.65 17.52 20.97
CA PHE A 517 6.29 17.68 20.45
C PHE A 517 5.68 19.01 20.88
N SER A 518 4.51 19.32 20.34
CA SER A 518 3.68 20.38 20.93
C SER A 518 3.23 20.01 22.35
N SER A 519 3.24 20.99 23.27
CA SER A 519 2.85 20.79 24.67
C SER A 519 1.44 20.19 24.83
N ALA A 520 0.54 20.42 23.87
CA ALA A 520 -0.79 19.80 23.87
C ALA A 520 -0.74 18.27 23.71
N VAL A 521 0.05 17.77 22.76
CA VAL A 521 0.20 16.33 22.50
C VAL A 521 0.88 15.64 23.68
N GLU A 522 1.88 16.28 24.29
CA GLU A 522 2.54 15.73 25.47
C GLU A 522 1.55 15.54 26.62
N THR A 523 0.70 16.53 26.91
CA THR A 523 -0.25 16.43 28.04
C THR A 523 -1.36 15.41 27.82
N GLU A 524 -1.91 15.30 26.60
CA GLU A 524 -3.06 14.42 26.34
C GLU A 524 -2.65 12.95 26.16
N PHE A 525 -1.49 12.69 25.56
CA PHE A 525 -1.06 11.35 25.17
C PHE A 525 0.03 10.75 26.08
N ALA A 526 0.58 11.50 27.04
CA ALA A 526 1.56 10.96 27.99
C ALA A 526 1.01 9.83 28.86
N ASP A 527 -0.17 9.99 29.46
CA ASP A 527 -0.71 8.98 30.39
C ASP A 527 -0.92 7.60 29.73
N PRO A 528 -1.54 7.49 28.54
CA PRO A 528 -1.64 6.21 27.84
C PRO A 528 -0.29 5.56 27.50
N VAL A 529 0.73 6.37 27.16
CA VAL A 529 2.07 5.85 26.83
C VAL A 529 2.80 5.39 28.09
N ARG A 530 2.66 6.12 29.21
CA ARG A 530 3.18 5.73 30.52
C ARG A 530 2.58 4.41 31.00
N ASP A 531 1.28 4.21 30.81
CA ASP A 531 0.61 2.93 31.12
C ASP A 531 1.17 1.76 30.30
N LEU A 532 1.46 1.97 29.01
CA LEU A 532 2.11 0.96 28.17
C LEU A 532 3.54 0.66 28.63
N THR A 533 4.27 1.69 29.02
CA THR A 533 5.66 1.59 29.50
C THR A 533 5.72 0.87 30.85
N ARG A 534 4.79 1.13 31.78
CA ARG A 534 4.62 0.36 33.02
C ARG A 534 4.35 -1.11 32.74
N ARG A 535 3.50 -1.43 31.76
CA ARG A 535 3.25 -2.83 31.36
C ARG A 535 4.51 -3.51 30.82
N PHE A 536 5.36 -2.77 30.10
CA PHE A 536 6.66 -3.26 29.66
C PHE A 536 7.61 -3.48 30.84
N LEU A 537 7.68 -2.54 31.79
CA LEU A 537 8.45 -2.67 33.04
C LEU A 537 8.08 -3.95 33.80
N TYR A 538 6.78 -4.20 34.03
CA TYR A 538 6.34 -5.43 34.69
C TYR A 538 6.67 -6.71 33.92
N CYS A 539 6.74 -6.62 32.59
CA CYS A 539 7.20 -7.72 31.76
C CYS A 539 8.69 -8.03 32.00
N LEU A 540 9.54 -7.00 32.07
CA LEU A 540 10.97 -7.13 32.38
C LEU A 540 11.19 -7.73 33.78
N LEU A 541 10.45 -7.22 34.78
CA LEU A 541 10.51 -7.71 36.15
C LEU A 541 10.12 -9.19 36.26
N ARG A 542 9.09 -9.62 35.51
CA ARG A 542 8.68 -11.03 35.46
C ARG A 542 9.78 -11.95 34.89
N HIS A 543 10.56 -11.47 33.93
CA HIS A 543 11.63 -12.23 33.31
C HIS A 543 12.98 -12.10 34.04
N GLY A 544 13.03 -11.31 35.12
CA GLY A 544 14.23 -11.13 35.95
C GLY A 544 15.31 -10.24 35.34
N ILE A 545 14.99 -9.44 34.32
CA ILE A 545 15.92 -8.51 33.68
C ILE A 545 15.84 -7.16 34.42
N ILE A 546 16.66 -7.02 35.46
CA ILE A 546 16.58 -5.87 36.39
C ILE A 546 17.33 -4.64 35.88
N ASP A 547 18.48 -4.80 35.20
CA ASP A 547 19.29 -3.68 34.70
C ASP A 547 18.47 -2.74 33.80
N LYS A 548 17.75 -3.34 32.83
CA LYS A 548 16.92 -2.59 31.89
C LYS A 548 15.58 -2.15 32.49
N ALA A 549 15.04 -2.93 33.43
CA ALA A 549 13.86 -2.49 34.18
C ALA A 549 14.16 -1.20 34.97
N LEU A 550 15.37 -1.08 35.53
CA LEU A 550 15.80 0.15 36.20
C LEU A 550 15.91 1.32 35.20
N GLN A 551 16.48 1.11 34.01
CA GLN A 551 16.55 2.15 32.97
C GLN A 551 15.16 2.67 32.57
N VAL A 552 14.23 1.75 32.26
CA VAL A 552 12.85 2.10 31.91
C VAL A 552 12.12 2.81 33.06
N ALA A 553 12.39 2.42 34.31
CA ALA A 553 11.80 3.07 35.48
C ALA A 553 12.37 4.48 35.71
N LEU A 554 13.65 4.72 35.40
CA LEU A 554 14.25 6.05 35.42
C LEU A 554 13.62 6.95 34.34
N ASP A 555 13.40 6.43 33.13
CA ASP A 555 12.76 7.19 32.04
C ASP A 555 11.30 7.57 32.35
N LEU A 556 10.62 6.83 33.23
CA LEU A 556 9.27 7.15 33.69
C LEU A 556 9.22 8.25 34.75
N GLU A 557 10.31 8.45 35.51
CA GLU A 557 10.41 9.36 36.65
C GLU A 557 9.32 9.16 37.73
N GLU A 558 8.83 7.93 37.91
CA GLU A 558 7.81 7.61 38.92
C GLU A 558 8.41 6.83 40.11
N ALA A 559 8.19 7.33 41.33
CA ALA A 559 8.77 6.75 42.55
C ALA A 559 8.20 5.36 42.89
N ASP A 560 6.94 5.10 42.54
CA ASP A 560 6.27 3.79 42.73
C ASP A 560 6.92 2.71 41.86
N ALA A 561 7.16 2.99 40.58
CA ALA A 561 7.82 2.08 39.65
C ALA A 561 9.25 1.72 40.09
N LEU A 562 10.02 2.70 40.59
CA LEU A 562 11.37 2.48 41.11
C LEU A 562 11.37 1.62 42.39
N MET A 563 10.37 1.79 43.25
CA MET A 563 10.21 0.95 44.45
C MET A 563 9.87 -0.51 44.09
N ASP A 564 9.08 -0.74 43.04
CA ASP A 564 8.80 -2.09 42.54
C ASP A 564 10.04 -2.77 41.95
N VAL A 565 10.90 -2.01 41.26
CA VAL A 565 12.23 -2.47 40.82
C VAL A 565 13.11 -2.80 42.03
N HIS A 566 13.15 -1.95 43.06
CA HIS A 566 13.92 -2.19 44.28
C HIS A 566 13.54 -3.52 44.95
N HIS A 567 12.25 -3.77 45.16
CA HIS A 567 11.77 -5.00 45.77
C HIS A 567 12.13 -6.24 44.94
N SER A 568 12.00 -6.14 43.61
CA SER A 568 12.32 -7.23 42.69
C SER A 568 13.83 -7.50 42.63
N ALA A 569 14.66 -6.46 42.58
CA ALA A 569 16.13 -6.54 42.59
C ALA A 569 16.64 -7.17 43.89
N ARG A 570 16.06 -6.79 45.03
CA ARG A 570 16.36 -7.37 46.34
C ARG A 570 15.98 -8.85 46.43
N ALA A 571 14.85 -9.24 45.84
CA ALA A 571 14.41 -10.65 45.80
C ALA A 571 15.33 -11.53 44.95
N LEU A 572 15.92 -10.97 43.89
CA LEU A 572 16.86 -11.67 43.00
C LEU A 572 18.33 -11.60 43.46
N GLY A 573 18.63 -10.82 44.51
CA GLY A 573 19.98 -10.71 45.10
C GLY A 573 20.90 -9.67 44.45
N HIS A 574 20.39 -8.80 43.59
CA HIS A 574 21.14 -7.69 42.99
C HIS A 574 21.09 -6.44 43.88
N LEU A 575 21.91 -6.42 44.94
CA LEU A 575 21.88 -5.37 45.96
C LEU A 575 22.32 -3.99 45.45
N ASP A 576 23.27 -3.93 44.51
CA ASP A 576 23.79 -2.68 43.96
C ASP A 576 22.72 -1.92 43.17
N LEU A 577 21.99 -2.62 42.30
CA LEU A 577 20.86 -2.07 41.54
C LEU A 577 19.69 -1.70 42.44
N ALA A 578 19.44 -2.50 43.48
CA ALA A 578 18.40 -2.20 44.45
C ALA A 578 18.70 -0.91 45.22
N HIS A 579 19.98 -0.67 45.58
CA HIS A 579 20.38 0.58 46.24
C HIS A 579 20.22 1.78 45.31
N ALA A 580 20.67 1.68 44.05
CA ALA A 580 20.51 2.73 43.05
C ALA A 580 19.04 3.11 42.80
N ALA A 581 18.15 2.11 42.70
CA ALA A 581 16.71 2.34 42.53
C ALA A 581 16.11 3.11 43.72
N LEU A 582 16.53 2.79 44.94
CA LEU A 582 16.03 3.41 46.17
C LEU A 582 16.51 4.86 46.33
N GLU A 583 17.78 5.14 46.01
CA GLU A 583 18.34 6.49 46.02
C GLU A 583 17.55 7.42 45.08
N HIS A 584 17.33 6.98 43.83
CA HIS A 584 16.55 7.75 42.87
C HIS A 584 15.06 7.91 43.24
N ALA A 585 14.44 6.89 43.85
CA ALA A 585 13.05 7.00 44.32
C ALA A 585 12.91 8.06 45.43
N LEU A 586 13.88 8.15 46.33
CA LEU A 586 13.92 9.15 47.40
C LEU A 586 14.16 10.57 46.86
N ASP A 587 15.03 10.72 45.86
CA ASP A 587 15.30 12.01 45.20
C ASP A 587 14.04 12.58 44.54
N ILE A 588 13.29 11.74 43.81
CA ILE A 588 12.02 12.15 43.18
C ILE A 588 10.96 12.48 44.24
N GLY A 589 10.88 11.68 45.31
CA GLY A 589 10.00 11.95 46.44
C GLY A 589 10.31 13.28 47.15
N ALA A 590 11.59 13.59 47.34
CA ALA A 590 12.05 14.84 47.94
C ALA A 590 11.80 16.06 47.04
N ALA A 591 11.99 15.92 45.73
CA ALA A 591 11.65 16.96 44.76
C ALA A 591 10.14 17.29 44.77
N CYS A 592 9.28 16.28 44.81
CA CYS A 592 7.82 16.44 44.94
C CYS A 592 7.41 17.07 46.29
N ALA A 593 8.08 16.73 47.38
CA ALA A 593 7.85 17.36 48.68
C ALA A 593 8.25 18.85 48.67
N SER A 594 9.33 19.20 47.98
CA SER A 594 9.80 20.58 47.85
C SER A 594 8.90 21.44 46.95
N SER A 595 8.36 20.90 45.86
CA SER A 595 7.43 21.61 44.97
C SER A 595 6.05 21.81 45.61
N ALA A 596 5.55 20.81 46.35
CA ALA A 596 4.33 20.92 47.14
C ALA A 596 4.43 21.96 48.27
N SER A 597 5.63 22.19 48.82
CA SER A 597 5.88 23.22 49.85
C SER A 597 5.87 24.66 49.30
N SER A 598 5.88 24.86 47.98
CA SER A 598 5.89 26.18 47.34
C SER A 598 4.50 26.69 46.92
N SER A 599 3.45 25.86 46.99
CA SER A 599 2.08 26.22 46.59
C SER A 599 1.04 26.17 47.72
N CYS A 600 1.46 26.07 48.99
CA CYS A 600 0.53 25.99 50.12
C CYS A 600 0.77 27.12 51.13
N SER A 601 0.17 28.28 50.87
CA SER A 601 -0.16 29.20 51.94
C SER A 601 -1.37 28.65 52.72
N CYS A 602 -1.07 28.12 53.91
CA CYS A 602 -1.88 28.07 55.13
C CYS A 602 -3.35 27.55 55.07
N SER A 603 -3.62 26.43 55.74
CA SER A 603 -4.11 26.40 57.14
C SER A 603 -4.48 24.98 57.58
N ASP A 604 -4.02 24.61 58.79
CA ASP A 604 -4.54 23.61 59.76
C ASP A 604 -4.83 22.17 59.27
N SER A 605 -4.43 21.08 59.92
CA SER A 605 -3.79 20.79 61.20
C SER A 605 -3.49 19.28 61.26
N GLU A 606 -2.67 18.91 62.24
CA GLU A 606 -2.45 17.58 62.82
C GLU A 606 -1.19 16.82 62.39
N GLU A 607 -0.19 17.01 63.25
CA GLU A 607 1.04 16.25 63.41
C GLU A 607 0.78 14.74 63.49
N SER A 608 1.63 13.96 62.82
CA SER A 608 2.09 12.68 63.34
C SER A 608 3.43 12.35 62.69
N GLU A 609 4.51 12.73 63.39
CA GLU A 609 5.83 12.18 63.18
C GLU A 609 5.85 10.72 63.65
N GLU A 610 6.14 9.76 62.76
CA GLU A 610 6.78 8.51 63.18
C GLU A 610 7.94 8.17 62.23
N SER A 611 9.13 8.37 62.78
CA SER A 611 10.42 7.90 62.30
C SER A 611 10.49 6.37 62.33
N PHE A 612 10.83 5.72 61.20
CA PHE A 612 11.12 4.28 61.19
C PHE A 612 12.62 4.02 61.31
N VAL A 613 12.99 3.44 62.45
CA VAL A 613 14.33 3.01 62.82
C VAL A 613 14.63 1.63 62.21
N LEU A 614 15.84 1.47 61.66
CA LEU A 614 16.42 0.19 61.25
C LEU A 614 16.62 -0.72 62.46
N SER A 615 16.11 -1.96 62.38
CA SER A 615 16.61 -3.05 63.21
C SER A 615 16.68 -4.36 62.43
N SER A 616 17.91 -4.80 62.24
CA SER A 616 18.33 -6.14 61.83
C SER A 616 17.84 -7.21 62.79
N ASN A 617 17.29 -8.31 62.27
CA ASN A 617 17.65 -9.65 62.70
C ASN A 617 17.17 -10.71 61.70
N ALA A 618 18.10 -11.59 61.36
CA ALA A 618 17.89 -12.76 60.52
C ALA A 618 17.35 -13.94 61.35
N THR A 619 16.37 -14.66 60.81
CA THR A 619 16.21 -16.11 61.02
C THR A 619 15.50 -16.75 59.82
N SER A 620 16.03 -17.92 59.46
CA SER A 620 15.72 -18.80 58.34
C SER A 620 14.34 -19.47 58.39
N ALA A 621 13.63 -19.60 57.25
CA ALA A 621 12.86 -20.80 56.88
C ALA A 621 12.31 -20.76 55.43
N ALA A 622 12.69 -21.78 54.65
CA ALA A 622 11.95 -22.56 53.66
C ALA A 622 11.09 -21.90 52.55
N SER A 623 11.55 -22.14 51.32
CA SER A 623 10.86 -22.25 50.02
C SER A 623 9.33 -22.45 50.00
N SER A 624 8.63 -21.57 49.28
CA SER A 624 7.58 -21.97 48.34
C SER A 624 7.44 -20.94 47.22
N ASN A 625 7.58 -21.40 45.98
CA ASN A 625 7.30 -20.63 44.76
C ASN A 625 5.81 -20.32 44.69
N ASN A 626 5.42 -19.04 44.67
CA ASN A 626 4.16 -18.58 44.09
C ASN A 626 4.27 -17.07 43.77
N LEU A 627 4.30 -16.73 42.48
CA LEU A 627 4.10 -15.36 41.99
C LEU A 627 2.62 -14.96 42.20
N PRO A 628 2.32 -13.70 42.53
CA PRO A 628 0.94 -13.23 42.65
C PRO A 628 0.28 -13.05 41.26
N PRO A 629 -1.05 -13.27 41.12
CA PRO A 629 -1.75 -13.00 39.88
C PRO A 629 -2.03 -11.51 39.69
N LEU A 630 -2.15 -11.07 38.43
CA LEU A 630 -2.49 -9.67 38.08
C LEU A 630 -3.79 -9.18 38.75
N PRO A 631 -3.86 -7.90 39.15
CA PRO A 631 -5.13 -7.28 39.53
C PRO A 631 -6.03 -7.11 38.30
N LYS A 632 -7.31 -7.50 38.43
CA LYS A 632 -8.35 -7.25 37.42
C LYS A 632 -8.77 -5.77 37.47
N PRO A 633 -8.94 -5.08 36.33
CA PRO A 633 -9.48 -3.73 36.33
C PRO A 633 -10.96 -3.75 36.72
N LYS A 634 -11.34 -2.93 37.72
CA LYS A 634 -12.73 -2.63 38.05
C LYS A 634 -13.26 -1.59 37.07
N VAL A 635 -13.94 -2.02 36.01
CA VAL A 635 -14.73 -1.13 35.15
C VAL A 635 -16.17 -1.15 35.67
N LYS A 636 -16.69 0.03 36.05
CA LYS A 636 -18.11 0.25 36.31
C LYS A 636 -18.82 0.40 34.96
N PHE A 637 -19.72 -0.52 34.63
CA PHE A 637 -20.66 -0.34 33.53
C PHE A 637 -21.92 0.38 34.04
N ALA A 638 -22.30 1.45 33.36
CA ALA A 638 -23.64 2.00 33.42
C ALA A 638 -24.48 1.29 32.36
N ASP A 639 -25.53 0.58 32.80
CA ASP A 639 -26.59 0.07 31.93
C ASP A 639 -27.43 1.25 31.42
N THR A 640 -27.79 1.28 30.12
CA THR A 640 -29.17 1.08 29.63
C THR A 640 -29.25 1.12 28.07
N VAL A 641 -30.08 0.23 27.52
CA VAL A 641 -30.82 0.24 26.22
C VAL A 641 -30.21 -0.40 24.96
N THR A 642 -30.47 -1.71 24.84
CA THR A 642 -31.08 -2.48 23.73
C THR A 642 -30.68 -2.24 22.26
N ALA A 643 -30.05 -3.26 21.66
CA ALA A 643 -30.07 -3.53 20.21
C ALA A 643 -30.70 -4.90 19.93
N HIS A 644 -31.75 -4.90 19.10
CA HIS A 644 -32.44 -6.08 18.58
C HIS A 644 -31.56 -6.88 17.61
N ILE A 645 -31.32 -8.16 17.90
CA ILE A 645 -30.72 -9.11 16.96
C ILE A 645 -31.84 -9.76 16.14
N ILE A 646 -31.90 -9.44 14.85
CA ILE A 646 -32.77 -10.12 13.87
C ILE A 646 -32.08 -11.42 13.43
N ARG A 647 -32.76 -12.54 13.69
CA ARG A 647 -32.47 -13.89 13.17
C ARG A 647 -32.60 -13.92 11.65
N SER A 648 -31.60 -14.44 10.95
CA SER A 648 -31.72 -14.92 9.56
C SER A 648 -32.17 -16.38 9.53
N PRO A 649 -33.11 -16.78 8.65
CA PRO A 649 -33.69 -18.12 8.66
C PRO A 649 -32.92 -19.12 7.79
N SER A 650 -32.91 -20.36 8.26
CA SER A 650 -32.51 -21.60 7.57
C SER A 650 -33.49 -21.96 6.45
N VAL A 651 -32.99 -22.31 5.26
CA VAL A 651 -33.79 -22.91 4.18
C VAL A 651 -33.26 -24.30 3.84
N SER A 652 -34.23 -25.21 3.72
CA SER A 652 -34.20 -26.65 3.53
C SER A 652 -33.76 -27.12 2.13
N SER A 653 -33.11 -28.28 2.13
CA SER A 653 -32.63 -29.10 1.00
C SER A 653 -33.73 -29.87 0.23
N ASN A 654 -33.58 -30.00 -1.10
CA ASN A 654 -34.25 -31.01 -1.94
C ASN A 654 -33.29 -31.53 -3.07
N ASN A 655 -32.82 -32.78 -2.91
CA ASN A 655 -32.62 -33.92 -3.84
C ASN A 655 -31.93 -33.87 -5.26
N ILE A 656 -30.81 -34.64 -5.35
CA ILE A 656 -30.26 -35.59 -6.40
C ILE A 656 -29.28 -35.04 -7.50
N PRO A 657 -28.24 -35.79 -8.01
CA PRO A 657 -27.62 -37.08 -7.61
C PRO A 657 -26.13 -37.02 -7.20
N SER A 658 -25.66 -38.12 -6.58
CA SER A 658 -24.40 -38.35 -5.87
C SER A 658 -23.15 -38.64 -6.72
N SER A 659 -22.09 -37.84 -6.54
CA SER A 659 -20.69 -38.21 -6.77
C SER A 659 -20.02 -38.52 -5.42
N SER A 660 -19.56 -39.75 -5.21
CA SER A 660 -18.87 -40.12 -3.97
C SER A 660 -17.40 -39.69 -4.04
N SER A 661 -17.11 -38.46 -3.59
CA SER A 661 -15.75 -37.99 -3.32
C SER A 661 -15.48 -38.10 -1.82
N SER A 662 -14.72 -39.09 -1.38
CA SER A 662 -14.26 -39.20 0.01
C SER A 662 -12.86 -38.60 0.13
N SER A 663 -12.78 -37.34 0.57
CA SER A 663 -11.53 -36.68 0.98
C SER A 663 -11.42 -36.72 2.51
N SER A 664 -10.70 -37.71 3.05
CA SER A 664 -10.35 -37.75 4.47
C SER A 664 -8.88 -37.37 4.65
N THR A 665 -8.62 -36.14 5.10
CA THR A 665 -7.30 -35.71 5.56
C THR A 665 -7.11 -36.15 7.01
N HIS A 666 -6.15 -37.05 7.22
CA HIS A 666 -5.68 -37.65 8.49
C HIS A 666 -6.43 -38.90 8.99
N LEU A 667 -5.88 -40.09 8.71
CA LEU A 667 -5.74 -41.26 9.61
C LEU A 667 -5.14 -42.47 8.84
N ASN A 668 -4.27 -43.26 9.50
CA ASN A 668 -3.82 -44.57 8.99
C ASN A 668 -5.05 -45.51 8.83
N GLY A 669 -5.43 -45.85 7.60
CA GLY A 669 -6.59 -46.72 7.34
C GLY A 669 -6.62 -47.32 5.93
N ASN A 670 -7.05 -48.58 5.81
CA ASN A 670 -7.24 -49.27 4.54
C ASN A 670 -8.54 -48.80 3.87
N ILE A 671 -8.51 -48.59 2.55
CA ILE A 671 -9.68 -48.14 1.77
C ILE A 671 -10.19 -49.31 0.92
N MET A 672 -11.45 -49.70 1.12
CA MET A 672 -12.15 -50.67 0.27
C MET A 672 -13.34 -50.00 -0.40
N SER A 673 -13.40 -50.06 -1.73
CA SER A 673 -14.51 -49.50 -2.52
C SER A 673 -15.08 -50.53 -3.48
N THR A 674 -16.39 -50.81 -3.37
CA THR A 674 -17.13 -51.79 -4.20
C THR A 674 -18.35 -51.13 -4.86
N PRO A 675 -18.19 -50.38 -5.96
CA PRO A 675 -19.32 -49.78 -6.67
C PRO A 675 -20.13 -50.85 -7.40
N SER A 676 -21.45 -50.85 -7.22
CA SER A 676 -22.30 -51.97 -7.61
C SER A 676 -22.98 -51.87 -8.99
N GLN A 677 -23.13 -50.70 -9.64
CA GLN A 677 -23.39 -50.50 -11.09
C GLN A 677 -23.41 -48.98 -11.44
N GLY A 678 -22.88 -48.59 -12.61
CA GLY A 678 -23.02 -47.22 -13.17
C GLY A 678 -21.70 -46.57 -13.62
N ASN A 679 -21.76 -45.72 -14.67
CA ASN A 679 -20.62 -44.96 -15.18
C ASN A 679 -20.07 -44.01 -14.11
N GLY A 680 -19.00 -44.39 -13.43
CA GLY A 680 -18.37 -43.61 -12.36
C GLY A 680 -16.84 -43.64 -12.48
N SER A 681 -16.21 -42.49 -12.21
CA SER A 681 -14.74 -42.41 -12.06
C SER A 681 -14.39 -42.42 -10.57
N ILE A 682 -13.42 -43.24 -10.18
CA ILE A 682 -12.94 -43.31 -8.79
C ILE A 682 -11.59 -42.60 -8.73
N MET A 683 -11.50 -41.55 -7.91
CA MET A 683 -10.25 -40.87 -7.59
C MET A 683 -9.95 -41.03 -6.11
N SER A 684 -8.76 -41.54 -5.77
CA SER A 684 -8.31 -41.68 -4.38
C SER A 684 -6.90 -41.13 -4.21
N THR A 685 -6.76 -40.14 -3.31
CA THR A 685 -5.53 -39.38 -3.03
C THR A 685 -5.15 -39.46 -1.53
N PRO A 686 -4.54 -40.56 -1.06
CA PRO A 686 -4.00 -40.59 0.30
C PRO A 686 -2.80 -39.65 0.44
N SER A 687 -2.86 -38.75 1.43
CA SER A 687 -1.90 -37.66 1.58
C SER A 687 -0.66 -37.97 2.44
N LEU A 688 -0.61 -39.07 3.21
CA LEU A 688 0.58 -39.59 3.95
C LEU A 688 0.17 -40.79 4.86
N GLY A 689 0.78 -41.99 4.72
CA GLY A 689 0.58 -43.12 5.66
C GLY A 689 0.62 -44.54 5.07
N ASN A 690 0.85 -45.57 5.91
CA ASN A 690 0.84 -47.00 5.51
C ASN A 690 -0.61 -47.51 5.39
N GLY A 691 -1.07 -47.87 4.19
CA GLY A 691 -2.43 -48.39 3.98
C GLY A 691 -2.61 -49.10 2.63
N ASN A 692 -3.45 -50.14 2.61
CA ASN A 692 -3.78 -50.89 1.39
C ASN A 692 -5.09 -50.37 0.77
N ILE A 693 -5.13 -50.31 -0.57
CA ILE A 693 -6.32 -49.93 -1.34
C ILE A 693 -6.82 -51.14 -2.12
N MET A 694 -8.08 -51.53 -1.90
CA MET A 694 -8.75 -52.58 -2.66
C MET A 694 -10.00 -52.03 -3.35
N SER A 695 -10.04 -52.16 -4.67
CA SER A 695 -11.19 -51.74 -5.48
C SER A 695 -11.72 -52.89 -6.34
N THR A 696 -12.99 -53.24 -6.16
CA THR A 696 -13.66 -54.34 -6.90
C THR A 696 -14.96 -53.84 -7.58
N PRO A 697 -14.87 -53.21 -8.76
CA PRO A 697 -16.06 -52.81 -9.51
C PRO A 697 -16.73 -54.00 -10.22
N SER A 698 -18.05 -54.09 -10.08
CA SER A 698 -18.83 -55.26 -10.52
C SER A 698 -19.25 -55.23 -12.01
N LEU A 699 -19.63 -54.08 -12.59
CA LEU A 699 -20.00 -53.92 -14.02
C LEU A 699 -20.11 -52.42 -14.39
N GLY A 700 -19.36 -51.95 -15.39
CA GLY A 700 -19.54 -50.58 -15.96
C GLY A 700 -18.30 -49.96 -16.62
N ASN A 701 -18.51 -48.92 -17.46
CA ASN A 701 -17.45 -48.11 -18.06
C ASN A 701 -16.99 -47.04 -17.06
N GLY A 702 -15.79 -47.17 -16.50
CA GLY A 702 -15.26 -46.24 -15.49
C GLY A 702 -13.73 -46.20 -15.47
N ASN A 703 -13.17 -45.04 -15.13
CA ASN A 703 -11.72 -44.85 -14.96
C ASN A 703 -11.37 -44.84 -13.47
N ILE A 704 -10.28 -45.52 -13.11
CA ILE A 704 -9.75 -45.52 -11.74
C ILE A 704 -8.42 -44.78 -11.74
N MET A 705 -8.33 -43.70 -10.95
CA MET A 705 -7.11 -42.96 -10.71
C MET A 705 -6.72 -43.03 -9.24
N SER A 706 -5.51 -43.49 -8.96
CA SER A 706 -4.95 -43.55 -7.61
C SER A 706 -3.58 -42.89 -7.57
N THR A 707 -3.44 -41.90 -6.69
CA THR A 707 -2.25 -41.04 -6.53
C THR A 707 -1.83 -40.99 -5.06
N PRO A 708 -1.21 -42.04 -4.52
CA PRO A 708 -0.66 -42.02 -3.17
C PRO A 708 0.61 -41.16 -3.13
N SER A 709 0.64 -40.22 -2.19
CA SER A 709 1.68 -39.18 -2.17
C SER A 709 2.97 -39.57 -1.40
N LEU A 710 2.90 -40.36 -0.32
CA LEU A 710 4.07 -40.92 0.41
C LEU A 710 3.67 -42.06 1.38
N GLY A 711 4.19 -43.30 1.21
CA GLY A 711 3.99 -44.42 2.18
C GLY A 711 4.16 -45.85 1.63
N ASN A 712 4.28 -46.86 2.52
CA ASN A 712 4.33 -48.29 2.14
C ASN A 712 2.91 -48.89 2.11
N GLY A 713 2.43 -49.33 0.94
CA GLY A 713 1.07 -49.87 0.79
C GLY A 713 0.83 -50.58 -0.54
N ASN A 714 -0.03 -51.61 -0.55
CA ASN A 714 -0.36 -52.38 -1.75
C ASN A 714 -1.70 -51.92 -2.36
N ILE A 715 -1.75 -51.88 -3.70
CA ILE A 715 -2.97 -51.56 -4.45
C ILE A 715 -3.44 -52.82 -5.19
N MET A 716 -4.65 -53.28 -4.90
CA MET A 716 -5.29 -54.39 -5.59
C MET A 716 -6.57 -53.94 -6.30
N SER A 717 -6.62 -54.15 -7.62
CA SER A 717 -7.81 -53.88 -8.43
C SER A 717 -8.27 -55.13 -9.17
N THR A 718 -9.52 -55.55 -8.93
CA THR A 718 -10.11 -56.72 -9.61
C THR A 718 -11.47 -56.35 -10.23
N PRO A 719 -11.48 -55.76 -11.44
CA PRO A 719 -12.70 -55.48 -12.17
C PRO A 719 -13.29 -56.76 -12.77
N SER A 720 -14.61 -56.98 -12.64
CA SER A 720 -15.24 -58.21 -13.16
C SER A 720 -15.61 -58.15 -14.65
N LEU A 721 -16.22 -57.09 -15.16
CA LEU A 721 -16.59 -56.93 -16.58
C LEU A 721 -16.75 -55.44 -16.97
N GLY A 722 -15.97 -54.92 -17.95
CA GLY A 722 -16.16 -53.56 -18.49
C GLY A 722 -14.98 -52.94 -19.27
N ASN A 723 -15.26 -51.88 -20.04
CA ASN A 723 -14.24 -51.06 -20.73
C ASN A 723 -13.85 -49.87 -19.84
N GLY A 724 -12.60 -49.83 -19.35
CA GLY A 724 -12.13 -48.77 -18.47
C GLY A 724 -10.60 -48.71 -18.37
N ASN A 725 -10.06 -47.52 -18.11
CA ASN A 725 -8.63 -47.32 -17.92
C ASN A 725 -8.27 -47.24 -16.44
N ILE A 726 -7.15 -47.87 -16.07
CA ILE A 726 -6.60 -47.79 -14.71
C ILE A 726 -5.28 -47.04 -14.78
N MET A 727 -5.18 -45.93 -14.04
CA MET A 727 -3.97 -45.15 -13.88
C MET A 727 -3.56 -45.09 -12.42
N SER A 728 -2.34 -45.54 -12.14
CA SER A 728 -1.74 -45.49 -10.80
C SER A 728 -0.39 -44.78 -10.86
N THR A 729 -0.24 -43.68 -10.13
CA THR A 729 0.99 -42.87 -10.09
C THR A 729 1.44 -42.67 -8.64
N PRO A 730 2.18 -43.63 -8.06
CA PRO A 730 2.77 -43.46 -6.74
C PRO A 730 3.93 -42.48 -6.79
N SER A 731 3.94 -41.45 -5.94
CA SER A 731 5.03 -40.46 -5.97
C SER A 731 6.30 -40.94 -5.25
N GLN A 732 6.24 -41.49 -4.03
CA GLN A 732 7.38 -42.13 -3.32
C GLN A 732 6.97 -43.19 -2.27
N GLY A 733 7.48 -44.44 -2.35
CA GLY A 733 7.25 -45.51 -1.35
C GLY A 733 7.46 -46.96 -1.87
N ASN A 734 7.58 -47.96 -0.96
CA ASN A 734 7.67 -49.38 -1.31
C ASN A 734 6.27 -50.05 -1.28
N GLY A 735 5.75 -50.49 -2.41
CA GLY A 735 4.41 -51.09 -2.50
C GLY A 735 4.17 -51.86 -3.80
N ASN A 736 3.41 -52.96 -3.74
CA ASN A 736 3.08 -53.78 -4.91
C ASN A 736 1.73 -53.39 -5.51
N ILE A 737 1.65 -53.38 -6.85
CA ILE A 737 0.41 -53.12 -7.58
C ILE A 737 -0.01 -54.43 -8.28
N MET A 738 -1.17 -54.97 -7.90
CA MET A 738 -1.75 -56.14 -8.53
C MET A 738 -3.07 -55.78 -9.20
N SER A 739 -3.22 -56.15 -10.48
CA SER A 739 -4.46 -55.91 -11.21
C SER A 739 -4.87 -57.13 -12.04
N THR A 740 -6.01 -57.74 -11.69
CA THR A 740 -6.54 -58.96 -12.35
C THR A 740 -7.96 -58.71 -12.87
N PRO A 741 -8.13 -58.26 -14.12
CA PRO A 741 -9.45 -58.12 -14.73
C PRO A 741 -9.93 -59.47 -15.29
N SER A 742 -11.18 -59.83 -15.03
CA SER A 742 -11.71 -61.11 -15.53
C SER A 742 -12.07 -61.11 -17.02
N GLN A 743 -12.76 -60.07 -17.55
CA GLN A 743 -12.98 -59.85 -18.99
C GLN A 743 -13.25 -58.36 -19.34
N GLY A 744 -12.58 -57.80 -20.37
CA GLY A 744 -12.84 -56.43 -20.87
C GLY A 744 -11.71 -55.81 -21.72
N ASN A 745 -12.02 -54.76 -22.51
CA ASN A 745 -11.03 -53.97 -23.27
C ASN A 745 -10.68 -52.68 -22.49
N GLY A 746 -9.43 -52.55 -22.03
CA GLY A 746 -8.97 -51.38 -21.28
C GLY A 746 -7.45 -51.23 -21.29
N SER A 747 -6.96 -50.00 -21.14
CA SER A 747 -5.53 -49.70 -21.05
C SER A 747 -5.11 -49.52 -19.59
N LYS A 748 -3.96 -50.06 -19.22
CA LYS A 748 -3.37 -49.87 -17.89
C LYS A 748 -2.06 -49.10 -18.03
N MET A 749 -1.89 -48.08 -17.20
CA MET A 749 -0.67 -47.28 -17.14
C MET A 749 -0.25 -47.13 -15.69
N SER A 750 0.99 -47.54 -15.38
CA SER A 750 1.58 -47.37 -14.06
C SER A 750 2.93 -46.68 -14.16
N THR A 751 3.07 -45.50 -13.54
CA THR A 751 4.32 -44.75 -13.51
C THR A 751 4.73 -44.47 -12.06
N PRO A 752 5.58 -45.32 -11.45
CA PRO A 752 6.18 -45.03 -10.15
C PRO A 752 7.27 -43.96 -10.34
N SER A 753 7.22 -42.85 -9.62
CA SER A 753 8.25 -41.81 -9.78
C SER A 753 9.52 -42.02 -8.97
N LEU A 754 9.51 -42.76 -7.84
CA LEU A 754 10.71 -43.18 -7.07
C LEU A 754 10.34 -44.19 -5.94
N GLY A 755 10.53 -45.51 -6.12
CA GLY A 755 10.31 -46.53 -5.08
C GLY A 755 10.51 -47.99 -5.54
N ASN A 756 10.82 -48.92 -4.61
CA ASN A 756 10.97 -50.36 -4.91
C ASN A 756 9.62 -51.09 -4.76
N GLY A 757 9.01 -51.52 -5.87
CA GLY A 757 7.73 -52.23 -5.87
C GLY A 757 7.53 -53.06 -7.14
N ASN A 758 6.86 -54.21 -7.01
CA ASN A 758 6.56 -55.10 -8.14
C ASN A 758 5.16 -54.83 -8.70
N ILE A 759 5.04 -54.79 -10.02
CA ILE A 759 3.77 -54.68 -10.75
C ILE A 759 3.45 -56.05 -11.35
N MET A 760 2.30 -56.62 -10.98
CA MET A 760 1.82 -57.89 -11.52
C MET A 760 0.43 -57.72 -12.14
N SER A 761 0.31 -58.07 -13.43
CA SER A 761 -0.95 -58.02 -14.17
C SER A 761 -1.20 -59.34 -14.91
N THR A 762 -2.33 -59.99 -14.65
CA THR A 762 -2.77 -61.19 -15.38
C THR A 762 -4.17 -60.94 -15.97
N PRO A 763 -4.29 -60.77 -17.29
CA PRO A 763 -5.60 -60.75 -17.96
C PRO A 763 -6.07 -62.18 -18.24
N SER A 764 -7.31 -62.53 -17.88
CA SER A 764 -7.81 -63.88 -18.13
C SER A 764 -8.51 -64.08 -19.48
N LEU A 765 -9.02 -63.03 -20.16
CA LEU A 765 -9.52 -63.04 -21.55
C LEU A 765 -9.91 -61.61 -22.00
N GLY A 766 -9.13 -60.96 -22.90
CA GLY A 766 -9.45 -59.64 -23.48
C GLY A 766 -8.28 -58.93 -24.19
N ASN A 767 -8.56 -58.04 -25.15
CA ASN A 767 -7.56 -57.24 -25.88
C ASN A 767 -7.28 -55.92 -25.14
N GLY A 768 -6.12 -55.82 -24.47
CA GLY A 768 -5.66 -54.59 -23.82
C GLY A 768 -4.14 -54.44 -23.92
N ASN A 769 -3.67 -53.19 -24.02
CA ASN A 769 -2.24 -52.86 -24.02
C ASN A 769 -1.77 -52.56 -22.58
N LEU A 770 -0.60 -53.10 -22.22
CA LEU A 770 0.15 -52.76 -21.01
C LEU A 770 1.19 -51.70 -21.39
N MET A 771 1.18 -50.54 -20.73
CA MET A 771 2.23 -49.51 -20.83
C MET A 771 2.85 -49.19 -19.47
#